data_AF-A0A3A0B7H0-F1
#
_entry.id   AF-A0A3A0B7H0-F1
#
_cell.length_a   1.000
_cell.length_b   1.000
_cell.length_c   1.000
_cell.angle_alpha   90.00
_cell.angle_beta   90.00
_cell.angle_gamma   90.00
#
_symmetry.space_group_name_H-M   'P 1'
#
loop_
_entity.id
_entity.type
_entity.pdbx_description
1 polymer ?
#
loop_
_entity_poly.entity_id
_entity_poly.type
_entity_poly.pdbx_seq_one_letter_code
_entity_poly.pdbx_strand_id
1 'polypeptide(L)'
;MKIKLTLNIIVLLLTFSVIGLSKPRVEILNGNNPISFNPPGLGQAIAIQRVLLGANQIGAWFQNTGIMDQDTRTQNTPGFEWPKGSGKFANFTAGLSIGCHINGQLAQVMASYSGEYTPGYTKFDAGSQTYVGYTDADFKLYSVKSGDNANTNPDYANWGKMVPYGAPYVDINENGQYDPAIDIPGQKDAGQTLFLAMTDAFVEQRNAGEGFGGGVTSPLLYADLRMTAWAYNSPGLEDLQFVKWTVMNNGGSDWENTYISVVVDPDLGDAGDDYIGCDTNLNLGYVYNGNPNDGTGAGNTYGAAPPSYGMDYFSSPIIRATNDTLGLTSFVFFTNTGSSPPPCESDPNGEPLGAYNMMTGVKKDETPFIDITTNTPTKFVYPGDPESQSGWTEFAGAVQNCNGALTGPTVTPNPPGDRRFIFNSGSDQFTMSPGDTQELVLAKFITRGSSNTNSVTKIKGLSKTAQLIYDNDFNVTPPPPTPKTVTSITPLVNGTCNITLMWEANAETYSYWDTLFFNRGDSNIYSFEGYEVYEVNRFASQLPNLSQPESINDDIKLLYAYDLKNNIGTIFDTFSVGGDPEVFSAFPIVPPYTMASPSGFPNSGLNRSVTISRTSFPENYGGRTELIYGQEYHFIVVAYAVSKIYNNDSLMKRGFKTLRNSLSSSIIKIIPTAPPAGTEYTFANGDTLNTNRRDLGVKPVILGQDLMKDAKYKVLFMAPDTSYGILRSMDNGASYDTLVKNLRTTLGTSQDSARVIDGVLINVKSIKSNLKGVIRDLTATAGPDSIQSRFGGWDYTPSNNRNLEGAVKFRPADYQSIQMGLVYPSTGFYTNVGSTVKPDELLPTEIEFTDGTGQKAYRFIADTSQTNFDNFYIYDKMIDVPFKVYEVNSDLGTRRQLNVAIVNSKTPGANPPMQEGFTPTADSLGGKVLVYIFKSDYSPNPDPSYTSKNLFLSVQVDISYVWAPKLIAGNSPVFTPGDKLTIYPYMVTKPGVSYEFVTKAPLFANNEVATTRNDLEKIRVVPNPYYGFSDLDRSLTDRFVTFRHLPATCTIKIYTLNGDLIKTLNKEAGPNVSTSSTIEWNMTNQDNSPVASGIYIALIDAPGIGQKVEKIVIFTAQERINF
;
A
#
# COMPACT_ATOMS: atom_id res chain seq x y z
N MET A 1 -26.96 6.22 45.39
CA MET A 1 -28.17 5.67 46.03
C MET A 1 -28.46 4.34 45.36
N LYS A 2 -28.51 3.26 46.15
CA LYS A 2 -28.61 1.85 45.71
C LYS A 2 -29.96 1.56 45.06
N ILE A 3 -30.01 0.62 44.12
CA ILE A 3 -30.88 -0.58 44.15
C ILE A 3 -30.26 -1.66 43.27
N LYS A 4 -29.91 -2.78 43.91
CA LYS A 4 -29.72 -4.12 43.34
C LYS A 4 -31.10 -4.79 43.33
N LEU A 5 -31.41 -5.58 42.31
CA LEU A 5 -32.25 -6.77 42.50
C LEU A 5 -31.69 -7.93 41.68
N THR A 6 -31.66 -9.10 42.31
CA THR A 6 -30.92 -10.30 41.91
C THR A 6 -31.90 -11.48 41.78
N LEU A 7 -31.70 -12.29 40.74
CA LEU A 7 -31.65 -13.78 40.69
C LEU A 7 -32.89 -14.71 40.69
N ASN A 8 -32.73 -15.78 39.87
CA ASN A 8 -33.24 -17.17 39.85
C ASN A 8 -34.45 -17.50 38.94
N ILE A 9 -34.38 -18.29 37.84
CA ILE A 9 -33.82 -19.63 37.44
C ILE A 9 -34.90 -20.74 37.43
N ILE A 10 -34.94 -21.51 36.31
CA ILE A 10 -35.36 -22.92 36.02
C ILE A 10 -36.10 -22.95 34.65
N VAL A 11 -35.44 -23.24 33.52
CA VAL A 11 -35.09 -24.54 32.88
C VAL A 11 -36.29 -25.36 32.36
N LEU A 12 -36.39 -25.49 31.03
CA LEU A 12 -36.69 -26.78 30.38
C LEU A 12 -36.09 -26.84 28.96
N LEU A 13 -35.28 -27.89 28.74
CA LEU A 13 -34.62 -28.26 27.49
C LEU A 13 -35.61 -28.67 26.39
N LEU A 14 -35.26 -28.36 25.14
CA LEU A 14 -35.52 -29.25 24.00
C LEU A 14 -34.33 -29.19 23.04
N THR A 15 -33.62 -30.31 22.98
CA THR A 15 -32.48 -30.64 22.15
C THR A 15 -32.88 -30.77 20.68
N PHE A 16 -32.19 -30.05 19.78
CA PHE A 16 -31.99 -30.49 18.40
C PHE A 16 -30.54 -30.27 18.00
N SER A 17 -29.94 -31.38 17.59
CA SER A 17 -28.58 -31.58 17.13
C SER A 17 -28.33 -30.81 15.83
N VAL A 18 -27.28 -29.97 15.79
CA VAL A 18 -26.71 -29.46 14.54
C VAL A 18 -25.20 -29.73 14.58
N ILE A 19 -24.85 -30.80 13.87
CA ILE A 19 -23.68 -31.01 13.00
C ILE A 19 -22.51 -30.03 13.22
N GLY A 20 -21.38 -30.59 13.63
CA GLY A 20 -20.11 -29.89 13.75
C GLY A 20 -19.67 -29.27 12.42
N LEU A 21 -19.52 -27.94 12.42
CA LEU A 21 -18.76 -27.22 11.42
C LEU A 21 -17.30 -27.17 11.89
N SER A 22 -16.47 -27.99 11.26
CA SER A 22 -15.02 -27.87 11.29
C SER A 22 -14.61 -26.44 10.93
N LYS A 23 -13.81 -25.83 11.80
CA LYS A 23 -13.11 -24.56 11.53
C LYS A 23 -12.36 -24.66 10.19
N PRO A 24 -12.31 -23.59 9.37
CA PRO A 24 -11.56 -23.61 8.12
C PRO A 24 -10.08 -23.89 8.43
N ARG A 25 -9.60 -25.03 7.92
CA ARG A 25 -8.18 -25.38 7.92
C ARG A 25 -7.55 -24.58 6.80
N VAL A 26 -6.77 -23.56 7.14
CA VAL A 26 -5.95 -22.82 6.17
C VAL A 26 -4.85 -23.77 5.70
N GLU A 27 -4.89 -24.19 4.43
CA GLU A 27 -3.74 -24.82 3.78
C GLU A 27 -2.70 -23.73 3.49
N ILE A 28 -1.56 -23.84 4.17
CA ILE A 28 -0.41 -22.95 3.98
C ILE A 28 0.37 -23.44 2.76
N LEU A 29 0.28 -22.70 1.66
CA LEU A 29 1.26 -22.76 0.57
C LEU A 29 2.30 -21.66 0.82
N ASN A 30 3.45 -22.04 1.37
CA ASN A 30 4.78 -21.46 1.10
C ASN A 30 5.83 -22.16 1.99
N GLY A 31 6.75 -22.86 1.34
CA GLY A 31 7.94 -23.42 1.99
C GLY A 31 8.90 -22.30 2.37
N ASN A 32 8.90 -21.92 3.65
CA ASN A 32 10.07 -21.43 4.41
C ASN A 32 9.76 -21.15 5.90
N ASN A 33 8.73 -21.79 6.47
CA ASN A 33 8.53 -21.84 7.93
C ASN A 33 8.05 -23.25 8.32
N PRO A 34 8.87 -24.10 8.94
CA PRO A 34 8.39 -25.38 9.45
C PRO A 34 7.64 -25.11 10.76
N ILE A 35 6.34 -24.86 10.70
CA ILE A 35 5.49 -24.86 11.89
C ILE A 35 4.87 -26.25 12.04
N SER A 36 5.58 -27.10 12.77
CA SER A 36 4.99 -28.17 13.56
C SER A 36 5.44 -27.96 15.00
N PHE A 37 4.63 -27.27 15.80
CA PHE A 37 4.85 -27.20 17.24
C PHE A 37 4.11 -28.37 17.90
N ASN A 38 4.85 -29.36 18.39
CA ASN A 38 4.35 -30.26 19.42
C ASN A 38 4.54 -29.54 20.78
N PRO A 39 3.53 -29.48 21.66
CA PRO A 39 3.73 -28.96 23.01
C PRO A 39 4.80 -29.82 23.71
N PRO A 40 5.89 -29.24 24.23
CA PRO A 40 6.90 -30.02 24.94
C PRO A 40 6.31 -30.56 26.24
N GLY A 41 6.46 -31.85 26.47
CA GLY A 41 6.62 -32.34 27.83
C GLY A 41 7.94 -31.80 28.40
N LEU A 42 7.99 -31.62 29.72
CA LEU A 42 9.21 -31.31 30.48
C LEU A 42 10.37 -32.21 30.02
N GLY A 43 11.31 -31.69 29.21
CA GLY A 43 12.48 -32.44 28.70
C GLY A 43 12.72 -32.48 27.19
N GLN A 44 11.96 -31.77 26.33
CA GLN A 44 12.31 -31.62 24.90
C GLN A 44 13.02 -30.29 24.60
N ALA A 45 14.06 -30.34 23.77
CA ALA A 45 14.79 -29.16 23.30
C ALA A 45 13.85 -28.20 22.55
N ILE A 46 13.87 -26.93 22.94
CA ILE A 46 13.06 -25.89 22.31
C ILE A 46 13.67 -25.56 20.96
N ALA A 47 12.84 -25.57 19.91
CA ALA A 47 13.32 -25.27 18.57
C ALA A 47 13.79 -23.80 18.50
N ILE A 48 15.04 -23.62 18.06
CA ILE A 48 15.61 -22.28 17.85
C ILE A 48 14.88 -21.64 16.67
N GLN A 49 14.19 -20.54 16.93
CA GLN A 49 13.53 -19.72 15.93
C GLN A 49 14.46 -18.58 15.53
N ARG A 50 14.45 -18.24 14.23
CA ARG A 50 15.17 -17.08 13.70
C ARG A 50 14.22 -16.19 12.91
N VAL A 51 14.29 -14.89 13.15
CA VAL A 51 13.52 -13.88 12.41
C VAL A 51 14.44 -12.77 11.96
N LEU A 52 14.32 -12.38 10.69
CA LEU A 52 15.05 -11.25 10.12
C LEU A 52 14.34 -9.94 10.48
N LEU A 53 15.06 -9.03 11.14
CA LEU A 53 14.73 -7.60 11.16
C LEU A 53 15.38 -6.95 9.93
N GLY A 54 14.55 -6.59 8.95
CA GLY A 54 15.01 -6.13 7.64
C GLY A 54 14.17 -4.99 7.07
N ALA A 55 13.72 -4.06 7.92
CA ALA A 55 12.89 -2.92 7.50
C ALA A 55 13.65 -1.93 6.60
N ASN A 56 14.95 -1.76 6.82
CA ASN A 56 15.81 -0.78 6.18
C ASN A 56 17.05 -1.43 5.53
N GLN A 57 18.17 -0.72 5.38
CA GLN A 57 19.37 -1.23 4.72
C GLN A 57 20.14 -2.26 5.55
N ILE A 58 19.75 -2.47 6.81
CA ILE A 58 20.33 -3.52 7.66
C ILE A 58 19.43 -4.75 7.60
N GLY A 59 20.04 -5.92 7.39
CA GLY A 59 19.43 -7.22 7.65
C GLY A 59 20.05 -7.81 8.91
N ALA A 60 19.29 -8.00 9.98
CA ALA A 60 19.79 -8.56 11.23
C ALA A 60 18.96 -9.78 11.65
N TRP A 61 19.60 -10.93 11.87
CA TRP A 61 18.93 -12.13 12.38
C TRP A 61 18.81 -12.12 13.90
N PHE A 62 17.60 -12.32 14.42
CA PHE A 62 17.32 -12.47 15.84
C PHE A 62 16.90 -13.90 16.14
N GLN A 63 17.40 -14.45 17.24
CA GLN A 63 17.11 -15.79 17.71
C GLN A 63 16.32 -15.76 19.02
N ASN A 64 15.47 -16.76 19.22
CA ASN A 64 14.66 -16.89 20.43
C ASN A 64 15.44 -17.37 21.67
N THR A 65 16.76 -17.55 21.55
CA THR A 65 17.72 -17.83 22.63
C THR A 65 18.35 -16.56 23.22
N GLY A 66 17.92 -15.38 22.76
CA GLY A 66 18.44 -14.08 23.19
C GLY A 66 19.60 -13.53 22.34
N ILE A 67 19.99 -14.26 21.30
CA ILE A 67 21.03 -13.85 20.36
C ILE A 67 20.46 -12.96 19.26
N MET A 68 21.24 -11.97 18.86
CA MET A 68 21.04 -11.16 17.67
C MET A 68 22.29 -11.19 16.78
N ASP A 69 22.13 -10.81 15.52
CA ASP A 69 23.18 -10.65 14.52
C ASP A 69 23.91 -11.94 14.12
N GLN A 70 23.33 -13.12 14.37
CA GLN A 70 23.88 -14.42 13.99
C GLN A 70 22.88 -15.23 13.17
N ASP A 71 23.31 -15.76 12.04
CA ASP A 71 22.51 -16.67 11.21
C ASP A 71 22.96 -18.11 11.41
N THR A 72 22.03 -18.96 11.87
CA THR A 72 22.26 -20.38 12.13
C THR A 72 21.27 -21.27 11.37
N ARG A 73 20.60 -20.75 10.33
CA ARG A 73 19.57 -21.47 9.56
C ARG A 73 20.12 -22.59 8.68
N THR A 74 21.27 -22.35 8.05
CA THR A 74 21.93 -23.31 7.13
C THR A 74 23.32 -23.69 7.62
N GLN A 75 24.09 -22.70 8.04
CA GLN A 75 25.41 -22.79 8.68
C GLN A 75 25.50 -21.71 9.75
N ASN A 76 26.51 -21.76 10.62
CA ASN A 76 26.79 -20.69 11.58
C ASN A 76 27.59 -19.59 10.89
N THR A 77 26.94 -18.47 10.57
CA THR A 77 27.54 -17.34 9.85
C THR A 77 27.14 -16.02 10.50
N PRO A 78 27.85 -14.91 10.22
CA PRO A 78 27.39 -13.59 10.59
C PRO A 78 25.97 -13.30 10.12
N GLY A 79 25.24 -12.51 10.90
CA GLY A 79 23.83 -12.24 10.70
C GLY A 79 23.46 -10.76 10.68
N PHE A 80 24.39 -9.84 10.92
CA PHE A 80 24.22 -8.41 10.63
C PHE A 80 24.81 -8.08 9.25
N GLU A 81 23.95 -7.93 8.26
CA GLU A 81 24.30 -7.69 6.87
C GLU A 81 24.04 -6.24 6.47
N TRP A 82 25.04 -5.60 5.86
CA TRP A 82 24.92 -4.24 5.35
C TRP A 82 25.80 -4.01 4.10
N PRO A 83 25.26 -3.42 3.02
CA PRO A 83 23.84 -3.28 2.75
C PRO A 83 23.19 -4.67 2.69
N LYS A 84 21.98 -4.79 3.24
CA LYS A 84 21.18 -6.02 3.25
C LYS A 84 21.04 -6.58 1.83
N GLY A 85 21.41 -7.84 1.61
CA GLY A 85 21.45 -8.51 0.30
C GLY A 85 22.83 -8.50 -0.38
N SER A 86 23.82 -7.79 0.16
CA SER A 86 25.16 -7.70 -0.43
C SER A 86 26.09 -8.90 -0.14
N GLY A 87 25.75 -9.73 0.84
CA GLY A 87 26.62 -10.78 1.38
C GLY A 87 27.79 -10.25 2.21
N LYS A 88 27.76 -8.97 2.63
CA LYS A 88 28.76 -8.33 3.50
C LYS A 88 28.18 -8.12 4.88
N PHE A 89 29.00 -8.40 5.90
CA PHE A 89 28.55 -8.45 7.29
C PHE A 89 29.38 -7.52 8.16
N ALA A 90 28.81 -7.06 9.27
CA ALA A 90 29.49 -6.18 10.21
C ALA A 90 29.51 -6.67 11.65
N ASN A 91 28.72 -7.71 11.95
CA ASN A 91 28.67 -8.35 13.26
C ASN A 91 28.34 -9.83 13.10
N PHE A 92 29.11 -10.70 13.76
CA PHE A 92 28.89 -12.14 13.78
C PHE A 92 27.79 -12.53 14.74
N THR A 93 27.79 -11.92 15.93
CA THR A 93 26.80 -12.19 16.97
C THR A 93 26.82 -11.12 18.05
N ALA A 94 25.69 -10.94 18.71
CA ALA A 94 25.60 -10.18 19.95
C ALA A 94 24.43 -10.65 20.82
N GLY A 95 24.45 -10.31 22.10
CA GLY A 95 23.31 -10.56 22.98
C GLY A 95 23.52 -10.04 24.40
N LEU A 96 22.41 -9.91 25.14
CA LEU A 96 22.39 -9.33 26.48
C LEU A 96 22.64 -10.42 27.54
N SER A 97 23.80 -10.34 28.17
CA SER A 97 24.26 -11.23 29.24
C SER A 97 24.13 -10.55 30.61
N ILE A 98 23.88 -11.34 31.65
CA ILE A 98 23.73 -10.86 33.03
C ILE A 98 24.62 -11.69 33.94
N GLY A 99 25.43 -11.02 34.76
CA GLY A 99 26.27 -11.62 35.79
C GLY A 99 26.04 -10.91 37.12
N CYS A 100 25.88 -11.67 38.20
CA CYS A 100 25.64 -11.15 39.53
C CYS A 100 26.04 -12.16 40.60
N HIS A 101 25.92 -11.78 41.87
CA HIS A 101 26.02 -12.67 43.01
C HIS A 101 24.67 -12.85 43.67
N ILE A 102 24.33 -14.09 44.00
CA ILE A 102 23.15 -14.46 44.78
C ILE A 102 23.63 -15.15 46.05
N ASN A 103 23.43 -14.51 47.20
CA ASN A 103 23.93 -15.00 48.49
C ASN A 103 25.45 -15.29 48.47
N GLY A 104 26.23 -14.42 47.81
CA GLY A 104 27.68 -14.58 47.66
C GLY A 104 28.13 -15.66 46.66
N GLN A 105 27.22 -16.32 45.95
CA GLN A 105 27.56 -17.26 44.86
C GLN A 105 27.36 -16.61 43.50
N LEU A 106 28.31 -16.80 42.57
CA LEU A 106 28.19 -16.29 41.21
C LEU A 106 27.00 -16.93 40.49
N ALA A 107 26.13 -16.09 39.95
CA ALA A 107 25.03 -16.45 39.06
C ALA A 107 25.24 -15.72 37.73
N GLN A 108 25.04 -16.42 36.61
CA GLN A 108 25.08 -15.76 35.30
C GLN A 108 24.14 -16.39 34.29
N VAL A 109 23.78 -15.61 33.28
CA VAL A 109 23.12 -16.06 32.05
C VAL A 109 23.77 -15.34 30.87
N MET A 110 24.13 -16.09 29.85
CA MET A 110 24.86 -15.55 28.70
C MET A 110 24.09 -15.68 27.39
N ALA A 111 24.25 -14.67 26.53
CA ALA A 111 23.78 -14.68 25.15
C ALA A 111 24.88 -14.15 24.24
N SER A 112 25.83 -15.02 23.87
CA SER A 112 26.95 -14.68 23.00
C SER A 112 26.93 -15.46 21.69
N TYR A 113 26.80 -16.79 21.67
CA TYR A 113 26.77 -17.60 20.44
C TYR A 113 25.74 -18.72 20.41
N SER A 114 25.45 -19.36 21.55
CA SER A 114 24.38 -20.38 21.63
C SER A 114 23.14 -19.90 22.39
N GLY A 115 23.33 -18.99 23.36
CA GLY A 115 22.30 -18.39 24.17
C GLY A 115 21.74 -19.33 25.23
N GLU A 116 21.51 -18.80 26.43
CA GLU A 116 20.94 -19.56 27.56
C GLU A 116 19.50 -19.15 27.90
N TYR A 117 18.92 -18.18 27.17
CA TYR A 117 17.52 -17.82 27.34
C TYR A 117 16.58 -18.72 26.58
N THR A 118 15.34 -18.75 27.04
CA THR A 118 14.26 -19.56 26.49
C THR A 118 12.99 -18.74 26.37
N PRO A 119 12.21 -18.86 25.27
CA PRO A 119 10.90 -18.22 25.18
C PRO A 119 9.99 -18.63 26.32
N GLY A 120 9.44 -17.65 27.04
CA GLY A 120 8.67 -17.92 28.25
C GLY A 120 8.79 -16.82 29.29
N TYR A 121 8.38 -17.16 30.51
CA TYR A 121 8.49 -16.31 31.69
C TYR A 121 8.69 -17.14 32.95
N THR A 122 9.26 -16.54 33.98
CA THR A 122 9.44 -17.12 35.31
C THR A 122 8.15 -17.00 36.10
N LYS A 123 7.75 -18.08 36.76
CA LYS A 123 6.68 -18.04 37.77
C LYS A 123 7.04 -18.83 39.01
N PHE A 124 6.46 -18.43 40.14
CA PHE A 124 6.49 -19.24 41.35
C PHE A 124 5.51 -20.41 41.21
N ASP A 125 6.00 -21.63 41.33
CA ASP A 125 5.16 -22.83 41.38
C ASP A 125 4.89 -23.22 42.83
N ALA A 126 3.62 -23.04 43.25
CA ALA A 126 3.17 -23.38 44.60
C ALA A 126 3.29 -24.88 44.93
N GLY A 127 3.29 -25.76 43.92
CA GLY A 127 3.42 -27.20 44.11
C GLY A 127 4.85 -27.61 44.50
N SER A 128 5.85 -27.09 43.78
CA SER A 128 7.27 -27.31 44.07
C SER A 128 7.87 -26.35 45.10
N GLN A 129 7.16 -25.27 45.44
CA GLN A 129 7.66 -24.14 46.26
C GLN A 129 8.95 -23.50 45.71
N THR A 130 9.10 -23.53 44.39
CA THR A 130 10.27 -22.98 43.70
C THR A 130 9.85 -22.14 42.51
N TYR A 131 10.74 -21.26 42.06
CA TYR A 131 10.57 -20.56 40.79
C TYR A 131 10.92 -21.50 39.63
N VAL A 132 10.11 -21.46 38.58
CA VAL A 132 10.24 -22.32 37.39
C VAL A 132 9.95 -21.51 36.12
N GLY A 133 10.55 -21.93 35.01
CA GLY A 133 10.20 -21.44 33.69
C GLY A 133 8.83 -21.95 33.23
N TYR A 134 8.04 -21.09 32.61
CA TYR A 134 6.81 -21.46 31.91
C TYR A 134 6.89 -21.03 30.45
N THR A 135 6.45 -21.91 29.56
CA THR A 135 6.41 -21.69 28.12
C THR A 135 5.24 -22.47 27.50
N ASP A 136 4.77 -22.00 26.35
CA ASP A 136 3.77 -22.68 25.51
C ASP A 136 3.95 -22.24 24.04
N ALA A 137 3.02 -22.65 23.16
CA ALA A 137 3.10 -22.36 21.72
C ALA A 137 3.04 -20.86 21.38
N ASP A 138 2.52 -20.03 22.28
CA ASP A 138 2.40 -18.59 22.07
C ASP A 138 3.69 -17.85 22.46
N PHE A 139 4.59 -18.46 23.24
CA PHE A 139 5.91 -17.90 23.54
C PHE A 139 6.90 -18.24 22.41
N LYS A 140 7.05 -17.28 21.51
CA LYS A 140 7.90 -17.35 20.32
C LYS A 140 8.40 -15.96 19.93
N LEU A 141 9.29 -15.88 18.94
CA LEU A 141 9.73 -14.61 18.35
C LEU A 141 8.67 -14.11 17.35
N TYR A 142 8.03 -12.97 17.65
CA TYR A 142 6.99 -12.35 16.81
C TYR A 142 7.57 -11.30 15.86
N SER A 143 6.94 -11.12 14.69
CA SER A 143 7.35 -10.14 13.67
C SER A 143 6.15 -9.47 13.00
N VAL A 144 6.07 -8.14 13.08
CA VAL A 144 5.05 -7.34 12.38
C VAL A 144 5.71 -6.23 11.55
N LYS A 145 5.16 -5.97 10.36
CA LYS A 145 5.67 -4.98 9.40
C LYS A 145 4.61 -3.92 9.10
N SER A 146 5.08 -2.74 8.69
CA SER A 146 4.19 -1.70 8.19
C SER A 146 3.40 -2.21 6.97
N GLY A 147 2.07 -2.10 7.04
CA GLY A 147 1.14 -2.60 6.02
C GLY A 147 0.56 -4.01 6.29
N ASP A 148 1.05 -4.72 7.29
CA ASP A 148 0.47 -6.01 7.71
C ASP A 148 -0.96 -5.86 8.24
N ASN A 149 -1.71 -6.94 8.17
CA ASN A 149 -3.01 -7.08 8.83
C ASN A 149 -3.24 -8.54 9.27
N ALA A 150 -4.31 -8.77 10.03
CA ALA A 150 -4.63 -10.08 10.60
C ALA A 150 -4.88 -11.20 9.57
N ASN A 151 -5.16 -10.86 8.30
CA ASN A 151 -5.36 -11.87 7.25
C ASN A 151 -4.05 -12.25 6.54
N THR A 152 -3.06 -11.36 6.53
CA THR A 152 -1.80 -11.56 5.78
C THR A 152 -0.65 -11.99 6.68
N ASN A 153 -0.67 -11.61 7.97
CA ASN A 153 0.37 -11.96 8.93
C ASN A 153 -0.22 -12.61 10.21
N PRO A 154 0.12 -13.88 10.51
CA PRO A 154 -0.35 -14.56 11.72
C PRO A 154 0.21 -13.95 13.03
N ASP A 155 1.38 -13.33 13.01
CA ASP A 155 1.95 -12.68 14.19
C ASP A 155 1.19 -11.39 14.50
N TYR A 156 0.74 -10.67 13.48
CA TYR A 156 -0.19 -9.53 13.63
C TYR A 156 -1.48 -10.00 14.29
N ALA A 157 -2.08 -11.09 13.78
CA ALA A 157 -3.35 -11.61 14.32
C ALA A 157 -3.25 -12.09 15.77
N ASN A 158 -2.07 -12.57 16.20
CA ASN A 158 -1.84 -13.11 17.54
C ASN A 158 -1.08 -12.15 18.47
N TRP A 159 -0.77 -10.94 18.03
CA TRP A 159 0.03 -9.98 18.79
C TRP A 159 -0.55 -9.70 20.18
N GLY A 160 -1.88 -9.63 20.28
CA GLY A 160 -2.61 -9.40 21.53
C GLY A 160 -2.34 -10.43 22.62
N LYS A 161 -1.85 -11.63 22.27
CA LYS A 161 -1.46 -12.65 23.25
C LYS A 161 -0.20 -12.26 24.03
N MET A 162 0.67 -11.47 23.42
CA MET A 162 1.93 -11.01 24.01
C MET A 162 1.83 -9.62 24.64
N VAL A 163 0.76 -8.87 24.41
CA VAL A 163 0.52 -7.56 25.04
C VAL A 163 0.56 -7.63 26.58
N PRO A 164 -0.05 -8.63 27.26
CA PRO A 164 0.08 -8.79 28.72
C PRO A 164 1.52 -9.00 29.20
N TYR A 165 2.42 -9.39 28.31
CA TYR A 165 3.83 -9.62 28.59
C TYR A 165 4.73 -8.48 28.10
N GLY A 166 4.16 -7.37 27.60
CA GLY A 166 4.91 -6.16 27.22
C GLY A 166 5.10 -5.94 25.73
N ALA A 167 4.38 -6.67 24.86
CA ALA A 167 4.44 -6.37 23.42
C ALA A 167 3.89 -4.97 23.12
N PRO A 168 4.63 -4.11 22.40
CA PRO A 168 4.21 -2.73 22.13
C PRO A 168 3.06 -2.68 21.12
N TYR A 169 2.22 -1.65 21.22
CA TYR A 169 1.18 -1.33 20.25
C TYR A 169 0.88 0.18 20.28
N VAL A 170 0.32 0.67 19.18
CA VAL A 170 -0.22 2.02 19.08
C VAL A 170 -1.70 1.98 19.42
N ASP A 171 -2.06 2.54 20.57
CA ASP A 171 -3.44 2.72 21.02
C ASP A 171 -4.08 3.89 20.24
N ILE A 172 -4.91 3.56 19.26
CA ILE A 172 -5.53 4.53 18.34
C ILE A 172 -6.78 5.17 18.96
N ASN A 173 -7.46 4.47 19.87
CA ASN A 173 -8.69 4.94 20.51
C ASN A 173 -8.48 5.50 21.92
N GLU A 174 -7.24 5.47 22.42
CA GLU A 174 -6.78 6.00 23.70
C GLU A 174 -7.48 5.36 24.92
N ASN A 175 -7.85 4.08 24.84
CA ASN A 175 -8.55 3.38 25.92
C ASN A 175 -7.63 2.58 26.86
N GLY A 176 -6.33 2.50 26.57
CA GLY A 176 -5.32 1.78 27.34
C GLY A 176 -5.39 0.25 27.24
N GLN A 177 -6.15 -0.28 26.28
CA GLN A 177 -6.29 -1.71 26.00
C GLN A 177 -6.01 -1.97 24.52
N TYR A 178 -5.42 -3.13 24.21
CA TYR A 178 -5.19 -3.50 22.82
C TYR A 178 -6.48 -4.05 22.16
N ASP A 179 -7.02 -3.30 21.21
CA ASP A 179 -8.14 -3.65 20.35
C ASP A 179 -7.65 -4.03 18.95
N PRO A 180 -7.58 -5.33 18.57
CA PRO A 180 -6.99 -5.76 17.29
C PRO A 180 -7.65 -5.23 16.02
N ALA A 181 -8.87 -4.66 16.13
CA ALA A 181 -9.60 -4.06 15.03
C ALA A 181 -9.34 -2.56 14.84
N ILE A 182 -8.74 -1.92 15.84
CA ILE A 182 -8.54 -0.46 15.89
C ILE A 182 -7.05 -0.12 16.03
N ASP A 183 -6.34 -0.84 16.90
CA ASP A 183 -4.96 -0.58 17.27
C ASP A 183 -3.95 -1.27 16.37
N ILE A 184 -2.75 -0.70 16.33
CA ILE A 184 -1.69 -1.16 15.44
C ILE A 184 -0.60 -1.85 16.29
N PRO A 185 -0.33 -3.15 16.09
CA PRO A 185 0.72 -3.86 16.82
C PRO A 185 2.11 -3.37 16.42
N GLY A 186 3.05 -3.42 17.35
CA GLY A 186 4.45 -3.03 17.13
C GLY A 186 4.78 -1.62 17.61
N GLN A 187 6.04 -1.22 17.41
CA GLN A 187 6.53 0.12 17.69
C GLN A 187 5.91 1.11 16.71
N LYS A 188 5.46 2.26 17.23
CA LYS A 188 4.84 3.33 16.44
C LYS A 188 5.73 3.74 15.26
N ASP A 189 5.14 3.83 14.07
CA ASP A 189 5.78 4.26 12.82
C ASP A 189 6.98 3.40 12.35
N ALA A 190 7.28 2.27 13.01
CA ALA A 190 8.35 1.38 12.60
C ALA A 190 8.00 0.66 11.28
N GLY A 191 9.02 0.48 10.43
CA GLY A 191 8.88 -0.33 9.22
C GLY A 191 8.71 -1.83 9.55
N GLN A 192 9.34 -2.28 10.65
CA GLN A 192 9.19 -3.62 11.22
C GLN A 192 9.48 -3.59 12.72
N THR A 193 8.72 -4.37 13.49
CA THR A 193 8.94 -4.62 14.92
C THR A 193 9.00 -6.13 15.20
N LEU A 194 9.98 -6.55 15.99
CA LEU A 194 10.09 -7.86 16.59
C LEU A 194 9.80 -7.79 18.09
N PHE A 195 9.18 -8.85 18.63
CA PHE A 195 8.96 -8.97 20.07
C PHE A 195 9.23 -10.40 20.57
N LEU A 196 9.85 -10.52 21.75
CA LEU A 196 10.10 -11.78 22.42
C LEU A 196 10.00 -11.62 23.94
N ALA A 197 9.23 -12.50 24.57
CA ALA A 197 9.30 -12.74 26.01
C ALA A 197 10.13 -13.99 26.28
N MET A 198 11.18 -13.87 27.09
CA MET A 198 12.10 -14.96 27.39
C MET A 198 12.55 -14.96 28.86
N THR A 199 13.11 -16.08 29.31
CA THR A 199 13.60 -16.28 30.67
C THR A 199 14.79 -17.24 30.70
N ASP A 200 15.61 -17.15 31.75
CA ASP A 200 16.73 -18.06 32.05
C ASP A 200 16.37 -19.21 33.02
N ALA A 201 15.08 -19.34 33.36
CA ALA A 201 14.57 -20.27 34.38
C ALA A 201 14.54 -21.76 33.96
N PHE A 202 15.03 -22.09 32.77
CA PHE A 202 15.14 -23.45 32.25
C PHE A 202 16.58 -23.96 32.38
N VAL A 203 16.86 -24.70 33.46
CA VAL A 203 18.22 -25.18 33.79
C VAL A 203 18.82 -26.06 32.69
N GLU A 204 17.99 -26.75 31.92
CA GLU A 204 18.40 -27.59 30.79
C GLU A 204 19.00 -26.80 29.61
N GLN A 205 18.83 -25.48 29.56
CA GLN A 205 19.43 -24.62 28.53
C GLN A 205 20.77 -24.03 28.96
N ARG A 206 21.32 -24.45 30.11
CA ARG A 206 22.64 -24.03 30.60
C ARG A 206 23.74 -24.84 29.93
N ASN A 207 24.52 -24.16 29.10
CA ASN A 207 25.52 -24.79 28.27
C ASN A 207 26.91 -24.32 28.67
N ALA A 208 27.73 -25.24 29.20
CA ALA A 208 29.15 -24.99 29.36
C ALA A 208 29.78 -24.83 27.97
N GLY A 209 30.41 -23.68 27.70
CA GLY A 209 30.94 -23.36 26.37
C GLY A 209 29.90 -22.75 25.43
N GLU A 210 28.94 -21.97 25.97
CA GLU A 210 28.03 -21.14 25.18
C GLU A 210 28.77 -20.18 24.23
N GLY A 211 30.02 -19.85 24.58
CA GLY A 211 31.00 -19.12 23.79
C GLY A 211 31.83 -18.24 24.71
N PHE A 212 31.23 -17.16 25.24
CA PHE A 212 31.88 -16.30 26.24
C PHE A 212 31.90 -16.93 27.64
N GLY A 213 30.75 -16.98 28.31
CA GLY A 213 30.57 -17.60 29.63
C GLY A 213 29.54 -18.73 29.59
N GLY A 214 28.62 -18.75 30.56
CA GLY A 214 27.48 -19.66 30.63
C GLY A 214 27.69 -20.85 31.57
N GLY A 215 26.79 -21.82 31.51
CA GLY A 215 26.89 -23.12 32.20
C GLY A 215 26.60 -23.11 33.70
N VAL A 216 26.20 -21.98 34.30
CA VAL A 216 25.85 -21.91 35.73
C VAL A 216 24.45 -22.47 35.94
N THR A 217 24.36 -23.60 36.65
CA THR A 217 23.10 -24.32 36.91
C THR A 217 22.52 -24.06 38.30
N SER A 218 23.30 -23.47 39.21
CA SER A 218 22.86 -23.07 40.55
C SER A 218 23.83 -22.04 41.16
N PRO A 219 23.35 -20.91 41.71
CA PRO A 219 21.96 -20.44 41.63
C PRO A 219 21.62 -19.90 40.22
N LEU A 220 20.36 -20.04 39.80
CA LEU A 220 19.81 -19.37 38.62
C LEU A 220 19.34 -17.96 38.98
N LEU A 221 19.34 -17.03 38.01
CA LEU A 221 18.87 -15.67 38.25
C LEU A 221 17.34 -15.59 38.31
N TYR A 222 16.65 -16.40 37.50
CA TYR A 222 15.21 -16.26 37.24
C TYR A 222 14.86 -14.89 36.64
N ALA A 223 15.71 -14.49 35.70
CA ALA A 223 15.57 -13.30 34.90
C ALA A 223 14.45 -13.47 33.88
N ASP A 224 13.60 -12.46 33.80
CA ASP A 224 12.58 -12.32 32.76
C ASP A 224 12.92 -11.14 31.87
N LEU A 225 13.05 -11.41 30.57
CA LEU A 225 13.40 -10.41 29.58
C LEU A 225 12.25 -10.21 28.61
N ARG A 226 11.96 -8.95 28.29
CA ARG A 226 11.10 -8.56 27.16
C ARG A 226 11.98 -7.82 26.18
N MET A 227 12.24 -8.43 25.03
CA MET A 227 13.03 -7.84 23.97
C MET A 227 12.09 -7.31 22.88
N THR A 228 12.22 -6.02 22.58
CA THR A 228 11.61 -5.40 21.40
C THR A 228 12.73 -4.91 20.50
N ALA A 229 12.75 -5.33 19.24
CA ALA A 229 13.71 -4.83 18.25
C ALA A 229 12.96 -4.23 17.07
N TRP A 230 13.36 -3.06 16.58
CA TRP A 230 12.66 -2.42 15.48
C TRP A 230 13.57 -1.54 14.64
N ALA A 231 13.09 -1.22 13.45
CA ALA A 231 13.78 -0.36 12.51
C ALA A 231 12.78 0.51 11.75
N TYR A 232 13.16 1.77 11.53
CA TYR A 232 12.41 2.70 10.69
C TYR A 232 12.86 2.57 9.24
N ASN A 233 11.95 2.87 8.32
CA ASN A 233 12.25 2.94 6.88
C ASN A 233 12.15 4.37 6.34
N SER A 234 12.16 5.37 7.24
CA SER A 234 12.18 6.78 6.91
C SER A 234 13.59 7.21 6.47
N PRO A 235 13.72 8.15 5.51
CA PRO A 235 14.98 8.75 5.12
C PRO A 235 15.81 9.28 6.30
N GLY A 236 17.12 9.01 6.26
CA GLY A 236 18.09 9.33 7.30
C GLY A 236 18.20 8.26 8.41
N LEU A 237 17.33 7.24 8.40
CA LEU A 237 17.28 6.16 9.41
C LEU A 237 17.58 4.78 8.82
N GLU A 238 18.15 4.73 7.61
CA GLU A 238 18.32 3.50 6.85
C GLU A 238 19.35 2.54 7.43
N ASP A 239 20.34 3.08 8.14
CA ASP A 239 21.51 2.37 8.65
C ASP A 239 21.49 2.28 10.18
N LEU A 240 20.28 2.24 10.76
CA LEU A 240 20.03 2.27 12.20
C LEU A 240 18.95 1.26 12.62
N GLN A 241 19.19 0.49 13.67
CA GLN A 241 18.19 -0.36 14.32
C GLN A 241 18.21 -0.16 15.84
N PHE A 242 17.06 -0.33 16.49
CA PHE A 242 16.94 -0.22 17.94
C PHE A 242 16.60 -1.57 18.56
N VAL A 243 17.11 -1.78 19.77
CA VAL A 243 16.75 -2.90 20.63
C VAL A 243 16.48 -2.39 22.04
N LYS A 244 15.31 -2.74 22.58
CA LYS A 244 14.90 -2.47 23.95
C LYS A 244 14.80 -3.79 24.70
N TRP A 245 15.39 -3.83 25.89
CA TRP A 245 15.17 -4.89 26.87
C TRP A 245 14.52 -4.33 28.12
N THR A 246 13.43 -4.96 28.55
CA THR A 246 12.93 -4.85 29.92
C THR A 246 13.42 -6.08 30.68
N VAL A 247 14.33 -5.89 31.63
CA VAL A 247 14.91 -6.94 32.47
C VAL A 247 14.19 -6.92 33.82
N MET A 248 13.73 -8.08 34.28
CA MET A 248 13.01 -8.24 35.54
C MET A 248 13.65 -9.34 36.38
N ASN A 249 13.83 -9.07 37.68
CA ASN A 249 14.15 -10.10 38.66
C ASN A 249 12.84 -10.72 39.17
N ASN A 250 12.41 -11.80 38.53
CA ASN A 250 11.21 -12.54 38.95
C ASN A 250 11.53 -13.69 39.91
N GLY A 251 12.78 -13.80 40.36
CA GLY A 251 13.22 -14.75 41.36
C GLY A 251 12.88 -14.34 42.79
N GLY A 252 13.37 -15.12 43.75
CA GLY A 252 13.16 -14.89 45.19
C GLY A 252 14.35 -14.26 45.93
N SER A 253 15.43 -13.91 45.23
CA SER A 253 16.69 -13.43 45.83
C SER A 253 17.17 -12.14 45.16
N ASP A 254 17.89 -11.32 45.90
CA ASP A 254 18.59 -10.15 45.36
C ASP A 254 19.70 -10.59 44.37
N TRP A 255 19.84 -9.85 43.27
CA TRP A 255 21.03 -9.93 42.41
C TRP A 255 22.01 -8.84 42.87
N GLU A 256 23.05 -9.23 43.61
CA GLU A 256 24.09 -8.34 44.14
C GLU A 256 25.21 -8.18 43.11
N ASN A 257 25.94 -7.05 43.15
CA ASN A 257 27.07 -6.78 42.24
C ASN A 257 26.70 -7.05 40.77
N THR A 258 25.58 -6.50 40.33
CA THR A 258 24.99 -6.87 39.04
C THR A 258 25.65 -6.12 37.89
N TYR A 259 25.93 -6.86 36.82
CA TYR A 259 26.39 -6.35 35.54
C TYR A 259 25.49 -6.87 34.43
N ILE A 260 24.89 -5.94 33.67
CA ILE A 260 24.09 -6.22 32.49
C ILE A 260 24.89 -5.74 31.29
N SER A 261 25.29 -6.68 30.43
CA SER A 261 26.29 -6.41 29.40
C SER A 261 25.85 -6.97 28.06
N VAL A 262 26.14 -6.23 26.99
CA VAL A 262 26.01 -6.80 25.64
C VAL A 262 27.37 -7.32 25.20
N VAL A 263 27.46 -8.62 24.96
CA VAL A 263 28.65 -9.26 24.39
C VAL A 263 28.55 -9.16 22.88
N VAL A 264 29.61 -8.74 22.20
CA VAL A 264 29.61 -8.47 20.75
C VAL A 264 30.84 -9.11 20.11
N ASP A 265 30.62 -9.87 19.05
CA ASP A 265 31.66 -10.40 18.16
C ASP A 265 31.55 -9.71 16.79
N PRO A 266 32.09 -8.49 16.66
CA PRO A 266 32.12 -7.82 15.38
C PRO A 266 33.00 -8.61 14.39
N ASP A 267 32.43 -8.88 13.22
CA ASP A 267 33.15 -9.39 12.04
C ASP A 267 32.93 -8.36 10.93
N LEU A 268 33.74 -7.28 10.92
CA LEU A 268 33.55 -6.18 9.98
C LEU A 268 34.21 -6.52 8.63
N GLY A 269 33.49 -7.33 7.87
CA GLY A 269 33.98 -7.90 6.63
C GLY A 269 35.00 -9.01 6.88
N ASP A 270 36.29 -8.73 6.72
CA ASP A 270 37.35 -9.62 7.18
C ASP A 270 37.65 -9.39 8.68
N ALA A 271 37.17 -10.28 9.54
CA ALA A 271 37.43 -10.22 10.98
C ALA A 271 38.94 -10.18 11.33
N GLY A 272 39.82 -10.61 10.42
CA GLY A 272 41.26 -10.61 10.63
C GLY A 272 41.93 -9.24 10.63
N ASP A 273 41.25 -8.16 10.26
CA ASP A 273 41.83 -6.82 10.18
C ASP A 273 41.11 -5.73 10.97
N ASP A 274 40.37 -6.13 12.01
CA ASP A 274 39.57 -5.23 12.84
C ASP A 274 40.32 -4.53 13.98
N TYR A 275 39.92 -3.28 14.22
CA TYR A 275 40.18 -2.50 15.42
C TYR A 275 38.87 -2.10 16.10
N ILE A 276 38.95 -1.87 17.40
CA ILE A 276 37.80 -1.42 18.22
C ILE A 276 38.10 -0.12 18.97
N GLY A 277 37.05 0.53 19.43
CA GLY A 277 37.16 1.68 20.31
C GLY A 277 35.85 2.07 20.98
N CYS A 278 35.92 3.05 21.87
CA CYS A 278 34.74 3.60 22.52
C CYS A 278 34.77 5.14 22.58
N ASP A 279 33.61 5.74 22.72
CA ASP A 279 33.46 7.16 23.05
C ASP A 279 32.59 7.27 24.31
N THR A 280 33.24 7.60 25.43
CA THR A 280 32.61 7.61 26.75
C THR A 280 31.63 8.76 26.94
N ASN A 281 31.71 9.82 26.13
CA ASN A 281 30.74 10.92 26.19
C ASN A 281 29.43 10.57 25.47
N LEU A 282 29.52 9.69 24.47
CA LEU A 282 28.38 9.22 23.71
C LEU A 282 27.84 7.87 24.22
N ASN A 283 28.45 7.25 25.24
CA ASN A 283 28.18 5.85 25.61
C ASN A 283 28.24 4.91 24.39
N LEU A 284 29.23 5.09 23.51
CA LEU A 284 29.33 4.41 22.22
C LEU A 284 30.52 3.44 22.21
N GLY A 285 30.33 2.26 21.62
CA GLY A 285 31.38 1.29 21.29
C GLY A 285 31.34 0.96 19.80
N TYR A 286 32.49 0.83 19.15
CA TYR A 286 32.57 0.65 17.70
C TYR A 286 33.73 -0.25 17.27
N VAL A 287 33.59 -0.80 16.05
CA VAL A 287 34.60 -1.52 15.28
C VAL A 287 34.87 -0.80 13.96
N TYR A 288 36.11 -0.85 13.49
CA TYR A 288 36.57 -0.31 12.20
C TYR A 288 37.81 -1.07 11.74
N ASN A 289 38.03 -1.25 10.44
CA ASN A 289 39.23 -1.95 9.98
C ASN A 289 40.49 -1.12 10.29
N GLY A 290 41.56 -1.78 10.71
CA GLY A 290 42.83 -1.14 11.08
C GLY A 290 43.61 -0.56 9.90
N ASN A 291 43.17 -0.87 8.67
CA ASN A 291 43.78 -0.40 7.44
C ASN A 291 42.70 0.15 6.46
N PRO A 292 43.07 0.91 5.41
CA PRO A 292 42.10 1.58 4.55
C PRO A 292 41.40 0.66 3.53
N ASN A 293 41.73 -0.64 3.46
CA ASN A 293 41.11 -1.60 2.55
C ASN A 293 40.74 -2.89 3.29
N ASP A 294 39.45 -3.17 3.39
CA ASP A 294 38.98 -4.48 3.83
C ASP A 294 39.00 -5.44 2.63
N GLY A 295 40.02 -6.30 2.59
CA GLY A 295 40.22 -7.27 1.51
C GLY A 295 40.17 -6.65 0.10
N THR A 296 39.44 -7.30 -0.81
CA THR A 296 39.33 -6.86 -2.22
C THR A 296 38.00 -6.19 -2.55
N GLY A 297 37.06 -6.12 -1.60
CA GLY A 297 35.67 -5.77 -1.85
C GLY A 297 34.81 -6.92 -2.41
N ALA A 298 35.40 -8.08 -2.67
CA ALA A 298 34.70 -9.29 -3.10
C ALA A 298 34.27 -10.16 -1.90
N GLY A 299 33.20 -10.94 -2.08
CA GLY A 299 32.64 -11.77 -1.01
C GLY A 299 32.18 -10.91 0.17
N ASN A 300 32.57 -11.33 1.38
CA ASN A 300 32.22 -10.68 2.64
C ASN A 300 32.99 -9.38 2.94
N THR A 301 34.05 -9.04 2.18
CA THR A 301 34.91 -7.87 2.44
C THR A 301 34.39 -6.57 1.78
N TYR A 302 34.57 -5.40 2.40
CA TYR A 302 34.03 -4.09 1.98
C TYR A 302 34.90 -3.30 0.99
N GLY A 303 36.18 -3.65 0.84
CA GLY A 303 37.14 -2.98 -0.03
C GLY A 303 37.64 -1.64 0.52
N ALA A 304 37.97 -0.72 -0.38
CA ALA A 304 38.55 0.59 -0.03
C ALA A 304 37.59 1.45 0.82
N ALA A 305 38.11 2.15 1.83
CA ALA A 305 37.33 2.95 2.78
C ALA A 305 36.17 2.13 3.41
N PRO A 306 36.48 1.05 4.16
CA PRO A 306 35.46 0.21 4.76
C PRO A 306 34.61 0.98 5.79
N PRO A 307 33.38 0.51 6.07
CA PRO A 307 32.49 1.14 7.03
C PRO A 307 32.99 1.00 8.48
N SER A 308 32.25 1.55 9.43
CA SER A 308 32.40 1.28 10.87
C SER A 308 31.03 0.92 11.44
N TYR A 309 30.99 -0.12 12.27
CA TYR A 309 29.80 -0.58 12.99
C TYR A 309 29.91 -0.24 14.47
N GLY A 310 28.79 0.00 15.15
CA GLY A 310 28.81 0.33 16.56
C GLY A 310 27.45 0.24 17.25
N MET A 311 27.51 0.36 18.57
CA MET A 311 26.37 0.32 19.48
C MET A 311 26.43 1.45 20.52
N ASP A 312 25.27 1.96 20.93
CA ASP A 312 25.14 3.08 21.86
C ASP A 312 24.00 2.87 22.87
N TYR A 313 24.24 3.12 24.16
CA TYR A 313 23.24 3.10 25.23
C TYR A 313 22.50 4.44 25.37
N PHE A 314 21.20 4.45 25.08
CA PHE A 314 20.32 5.60 25.35
C PHE A 314 19.57 5.47 26.68
N SER A 315 19.30 4.24 27.10
CA SER A 315 18.84 3.92 28.46
C SER A 315 19.68 2.78 29.01
N SER A 316 19.96 2.84 30.31
CA SER A 316 20.76 1.86 31.05
C SER A 316 20.18 1.65 32.44
N PRO A 317 20.61 0.61 33.18
CA PRO A 317 20.12 0.35 34.52
C PRO A 317 20.31 1.55 35.46
N ILE A 318 19.36 1.70 36.37
CA ILE A 318 19.35 2.73 37.40
C ILE A 318 19.54 2.06 38.76
N ILE A 319 20.50 2.57 39.54
CA ILE A 319 20.62 2.23 40.96
C ILE A 319 19.49 2.96 41.69
N ARG A 320 18.36 2.28 41.92
CA ARG A 320 17.14 2.88 42.51
C ARG A 320 17.38 3.55 43.86
N ALA A 321 18.34 3.05 44.65
CA ALA A 321 18.68 3.61 45.96
C ALA A 321 19.27 5.03 45.88
N THR A 322 20.01 5.35 44.82
CA THR A 322 20.63 6.67 44.61
C THR A 322 19.98 7.47 43.49
N ASN A 323 19.14 6.82 42.68
CA ASN A 323 18.58 7.36 41.44
C ASN A 323 19.68 7.73 40.41
N ASP A 324 20.80 7.00 40.43
CA ASP A 324 21.89 7.16 39.47
C ASP A 324 21.70 6.21 38.28
N THR A 325 21.65 6.79 37.08
CA THR A 325 21.70 6.04 35.82
C THR A 325 23.15 5.66 35.51
N LEU A 326 23.41 4.37 35.27
CA LEU A 326 24.79 3.86 35.17
C LEU A 326 25.52 4.24 33.87
N GLY A 327 24.82 4.27 32.74
CA GLY A 327 25.43 4.47 31.42
C GLY A 327 26.38 3.34 31.02
N LEU A 328 27.35 3.63 30.15
CA LEU A 328 28.46 2.73 29.84
C LEU A 328 29.47 2.77 30.99
N THR A 329 29.52 1.70 31.80
CA THR A 329 30.39 1.65 33.00
C THR A 329 31.77 1.07 32.71
N SER A 330 31.89 0.27 31.65
CA SER A 330 33.17 -0.21 31.11
C SER A 330 33.03 -0.64 29.65
N PHE A 331 34.13 -0.56 28.92
CA PHE A 331 34.29 -1.08 27.57
C PHE A 331 35.62 -1.84 27.52
N VAL A 332 35.55 -3.16 27.40
CA VAL A 332 36.72 -4.05 27.37
C VAL A 332 36.60 -5.04 26.24
N PHE A 333 37.68 -5.76 25.96
CA PHE A 333 37.76 -6.68 24.84
C PHE A 333 38.42 -8.00 25.21
N PHE A 334 38.16 -9.00 24.39
CA PHE A 334 38.86 -10.27 24.36
C PHE A 334 39.06 -10.70 22.91
N THR A 335 39.96 -11.63 22.67
CA THR A 335 40.22 -12.14 21.32
C THR A 335 40.18 -13.65 21.29
N ASN A 336 40.03 -14.20 20.07
CA ASN A 336 40.09 -15.64 19.88
C ASN A 336 41.48 -16.19 20.24
N THR A 337 41.56 -17.49 20.53
CA THR A 337 42.84 -18.16 20.83
C THR A 337 43.81 -18.20 19.64
N GLY A 338 43.33 -17.95 18.42
CA GLY A 338 44.14 -17.95 17.19
C GLY A 338 45.04 -16.72 17.02
N SER A 339 44.68 -15.59 17.64
CA SER A 339 45.41 -14.32 17.59
C SER A 339 46.62 -14.23 18.55
N SER A 340 46.92 -15.32 19.27
CA SER A 340 47.99 -15.41 20.29
C SER A 340 47.98 -14.27 21.32
N PRO A 341 46.82 -13.89 21.89
CA PRO A 341 46.77 -12.86 22.92
C PRO A 341 47.44 -13.33 24.21
N PRO A 342 47.78 -12.42 25.13
CA PRO A 342 48.06 -12.78 26.52
C PRO A 342 46.92 -13.65 27.08
N PRO A 343 47.18 -14.71 27.88
CA PRO A 343 46.14 -15.63 28.36
C PRO A 343 44.98 -14.99 29.13
N CYS A 344 45.19 -13.79 29.68
CA CYS A 344 44.15 -13.04 30.38
C CYS A 344 43.24 -12.22 29.46
N GLU A 345 43.62 -12.03 28.19
CA GLU A 345 42.86 -11.35 27.14
C GLU A 345 42.23 -12.34 26.13
N SER A 346 42.51 -13.65 26.27
CA SER A 346 41.83 -14.66 25.45
C SER A 346 40.40 -14.91 25.93
N ASP A 347 39.56 -15.37 25.00
CA ASP A 347 38.19 -15.81 25.27
C ASP A 347 38.07 -16.64 26.56
N PRO A 348 37.12 -16.32 27.47
CA PRO A 348 36.85 -17.15 28.62
C PRO A 348 36.34 -18.55 28.26
N ASN A 349 35.79 -18.77 27.05
CA ASN A 349 35.42 -20.08 26.52
C ASN A 349 34.58 -20.92 27.50
N GLY A 350 33.58 -20.29 28.13
CA GLY A 350 32.71 -20.93 29.11
C GLY A 350 33.21 -20.91 30.56
N GLU A 351 34.29 -20.19 30.88
CA GLU A 351 34.75 -19.95 32.26
C GLU A 351 33.89 -18.88 32.97
N PRO A 352 33.02 -19.23 33.94
CA PRO A 352 32.06 -18.27 34.51
C PRO A 352 32.70 -17.08 35.22
N LEU A 353 33.71 -17.35 36.07
CA LEU A 353 34.39 -16.29 36.81
C LEU A 353 35.17 -15.37 35.87
N GLY A 354 35.83 -15.94 34.85
CA GLY A 354 36.56 -15.16 33.85
C GLY A 354 35.66 -14.23 33.05
N ALA A 355 34.49 -14.73 32.64
CA ALA A 355 33.48 -13.94 31.95
C ALA A 355 32.94 -12.80 32.85
N TYR A 356 32.57 -13.11 34.09
CA TYR A 356 32.11 -12.12 35.07
C TYR A 356 33.17 -11.03 35.32
N ASN A 357 34.43 -11.42 35.50
CA ASN A 357 35.53 -10.47 35.69
C ASN A 357 35.62 -9.48 34.53
N MET A 358 35.52 -9.96 33.29
CA MET A 358 35.50 -9.08 32.11
C MET A 358 34.29 -8.15 32.08
N MET A 359 33.11 -8.61 32.53
CA MET A 359 31.92 -7.74 32.66
C MET A 359 32.13 -6.58 33.66
N THR A 360 33.01 -6.75 34.65
CA THR A 360 33.35 -5.68 35.62
C THR A 360 34.34 -4.63 35.08
N GLY A 361 34.90 -4.86 33.88
CA GLY A 361 35.84 -3.97 33.21
C GLY A 361 37.33 -4.29 33.43
N VAL A 362 37.66 -5.51 33.85
CA VAL A 362 39.04 -6.01 33.98
C VAL A 362 39.29 -7.17 33.02
N LYS A 363 40.50 -7.72 32.98
CA LYS A 363 40.83 -8.92 32.18
C LYS A 363 40.30 -10.18 32.86
N LYS A 364 40.38 -11.33 32.18
CA LYS A 364 39.85 -12.62 32.65
C LYS A 364 40.33 -13.00 34.06
N ASP A 365 41.58 -12.67 34.37
CA ASP A 365 42.28 -12.99 35.61
C ASP A 365 42.30 -11.82 36.63
N GLU A 366 41.36 -10.87 36.51
CA GLU A 366 41.24 -9.65 37.32
C GLU A 366 42.30 -8.57 37.07
N THR A 367 43.25 -8.81 36.16
CA THR A 367 44.26 -7.81 35.81
C THR A 367 43.60 -6.58 35.16
N PRO A 368 43.93 -5.34 35.57
CA PRO A 368 43.37 -4.15 34.92
C PRO A 368 43.95 -3.92 33.52
N PHE A 369 43.16 -3.33 32.63
CA PHE A 369 43.68 -2.73 31.40
C PHE A 369 44.46 -1.46 31.72
N ILE A 370 45.56 -1.21 31.01
CA ILE A 370 46.43 -0.04 31.22
C ILE A 370 46.39 0.82 29.96
N ASP A 371 45.98 2.08 30.11
CA ASP A 371 46.09 3.07 29.05
C ASP A 371 47.57 3.41 28.85
N ILE A 372 48.11 3.10 27.67
CA ILE A 372 49.53 3.29 27.34
C ILE A 372 49.93 4.78 27.28
N THR A 373 48.98 5.68 27.08
CA THR A 373 49.22 7.13 26.96
C THR A 373 49.32 7.80 28.33
N THR A 374 48.64 7.25 29.34
CA THR A 374 48.63 7.76 30.72
C THR A 374 49.37 6.87 31.71
N ASN A 375 49.64 5.61 31.36
CA ASN A 375 50.15 4.53 32.23
C ASN A 375 49.28 4.30 33.48
N THR A 376 47.96 4.41 33.35
CA THR A 376 47.02 4.21 34.46
C THR A 376 46.00 3.10 34.17
N PRO A 377 45.53 2.38 35.21
CA PRO A 377 44.41 1.47 35.09
C PRO A 377 43.16 2.16 34.56
N THR A 378 42.47 1.52 33.62
CA THR A 378 41.21 2.00 33.06
C THR A 378 40.26 0.85 32.81
N LYS A 379 38.95 1.16 32.82
CA LYS A 379 37.87 0.25 32.43
C LYS A 379 37.37 0.51 30.99
N PHE A 380 37.97 1.47 30.29
CA PHE A 380 37.60 1.87 28.94
C PHE A 380 38.81 1.72 28.05
N VAL A 381 38.81 0.68 27.22
CA VAL A 381 39.87 0.46 26.23
C VAL A 381 39.64 1.33 25.01
N TYR A 382 40.72 1.91 24.51
CA TYR A 382 40.77 2.70 23.27
C TYR A 382 39.73 3.85 23.17
N PRO A 383 39.63 4.77 24.16
CA PRO A 383 38.69 5.90 24.14
C PRO A 383 39.12 7.07 23.22
N GLY A 384 40.26 6.95 22.53
CA GLY A 384 40.81 7.97 21.65
C GLY A 384 40.07 8.06 20.31
N ASP A 385 40.40 9.08 19.53
CA ASP A 385 39.78 9.34 18.24
C ASP A 385 40.66 8.86 17.08
N PRO A 386 40.26 7.82 16.30
CA PRO A 386 41.08 7.24 15.24
C PRO A 386 41.35 8.19 14.07
N GLU A 387 40.41 9.10 13.73
CA GLU A 387 40.57 10.01 12.60
C GLU A 387 41.63 11.09 12.89
N SER A 388 41.56 11.73 14.05
CA SER A 388 42.59 12.69 14.49
C SER A 388 43.85 12.04 15.07
N GLN A 389 43.83 10.72 15.29
CA GLN A 389 44.86 9.95 16.02
C GLN A 389 45.20 10.55 17.39
N SER A 390 44.19 11.07 18.09
CA SER A 390 44.35 11.68 19.42
C SER A 390 43.88 10.74 20.54
N GLY A 391 44.55 10.79 21.69
CA GLY A 391 44.25 9.90 22.82
C GLY A 391 44.72 8.46 22.61
N TRP A 392 44.17 7.52 23.38
CA TRP A 392 44.52 6.11 23.30
C TRP A 392 43.67 5.38 22.26
N THR A 393 44.28 4.95 21.15
CA THR A 393 43.66 4.14 20.09
C THR A 393 44.44 2.83 19.93
N GLU A 394 43.88 1.83 19.23
CA GLU A 394 44.64 0.61 18.89
C GLU A 394 45.93 0.91 18.12
N PHE A 395 45.92 1.97 17.30
CA PHE A 395 47.11 2.43 16.59
C PHE A 395 48.21 2.97 17.54
N ALA A 396 47.83 3.57 18.67
CA ALA A 396 48.78 3.99 19.71
C ALA A 396 49.42 2.80 20.45
N GLY A 397 48.76 1.64 20.46
CA GLY A 397 49.25 0.39 21.01
C GLY A 397 48.55 -0.07 22.30
N ALA A 398 49.04 -1.17 22.88
CA ALA A 398 48.49 -1.79 24.08
C ALA A 398 49.57 -2.34 25.02
N VAL A 399 49.24 -2.45 26.32
CA VAL A 399 50.08 -3.09 27.35
C VAL A 399 49.58 -4.52 27.57
N GLN A 400 50.43 -5.51 27.31
CA GLN A 400 50.13 -6.93 27.47
C GLN A 400 50.50 -7.43 28.88
N ASN A 401 49.79 -6.93 29.90
CA ASN A 401 49.94 -7.34 31.30
C ASN A 401 48.92 -8.43 31.69
N CYS A 402 49.33 -9.40 32.51
CA CYS A 402 48.46 -10.42 33.15
C CYS A 402 48.92 -10.68 34.59
N ASN A 403 48.20 -11.53 35.32
CA ASN A 403 48.46 -11.97 36.70
C ASN A 403 48.56 -10.79 37.69
N GLY A 404 47.70 -9.78 37.54
CA GLY A 404 47.64 -8.60 38.40
C GLY A 404 48.77 -7.57 38.17
N ALA A 405 49.65 -7.79 37.20
CA ALA A 405 50.73 -6.84 36.90
C ALA A 405 50.16 -5.53 36.32
N LEU A 406 50.74 -4.38 36.69
CA LEU A 406 50.41 -3.07 36.09
C LEU A 406 51.32 -2.69 34.91
N THR A 407 52.29 -3.55 34.61
CA THR A 407 53.28 -3.35 33.52
C THR A 407 53.42 -4.65 32.75
N GLY A 408 53.70 -4.57 31.46
CA GLY A 408 53.93 -5.72 30.59
C GLY A 408 54.60 -5.29 29.28
N PRO A 409 54.87 -6.23 28.36
CA PRO A 409 55.29 -5.91 27.01
C PRO A 409 54.31 -4.93 26.35
N THR A 410 54.82 -3.88 25.71
CA THR A 410 54.02 -2.92 24.95
C THR A 410 54.09 -3.26 23.47
N VAL A 411 52.94 -3.26 22.78
CA VAL A 411 52.85 -3.51 21.34
C VAL A 411 52.29 -2.25 20.67
N THR A 412 53.04 -1.64 19.74
CA THR A 412 52.67 -0.41 19.04
C THR A 412 53.06 -0.49 17.55
N PRO A 413 52.11 -0.35 16.60
CA PRO A 413 50.65 -0.36 16.82
C PRO A 413 50.17 -1.74 17.35
N ASN A 414 48.99 -1.78 17.98
CA ASN A 414 48.37 -3.07 18.32
C ASN A 414 48.01 -3.80 17.01
N PRO A 415 48.35 -5.07 16.79
CA PRO A 415 48.03 -5.75 15.53
C PRO A 415 46.50 -5.88 15.36
N PRO A 416 45.95 -5.53 14.19
CA PRO A 416 44.55 -5.79 13.87
C PRO A 416 44.23 -7.28 13.98
N GLY A 417 42.97 -7.61 14.24
CA GLY A 417 42.54 -9.00 14.32
C GLY A 417 41.11 -9.15 14.79
N ASP A 418 40.71 -10.40 14.96
CA ASP A 418 39.36 -10.79 15.38
C ASP A 418 39.10 -10.32 16.83
N ARG A 419 38.43 -9.17 16.96
CA ARG A 419 38.14 -8.47 18.23
C ARG A 419 36.74 -8.80 18.69
N ARG A 420 36.59 -9.17 19.97
CA ARG A 420 35.29 -9.20 20.66
C ARG A 420 35.27 -8.15 21.73
N PHE A 421 34.17 -7.43 21.89
CA PHE A 421 34.04 -6.42 22.94
C PHE A 421 32.81 -6.64 23.80
N ILE A 422 32.90 -6.14 25.03
CA ILE A 422 31.83 -6.22 26.01
C ILE A 422 31.40 -4.80 26.36
N PHE A 423 30.11 -4.57 26.15
CA PHE A 423 29.45 -3.30 26.32
C PHE A 423 28.69 -3.28 27.65
N ASN A 424 29.39 -2.88 28.73
CA ASN A 424 28.93 -3.13 30.10
C ASN A 424 28.15 -1.97 30.70
N SER A 425 27.07 -2.30 31.42
CA SER A 425 26.43 -1.40 32.37
C SER A 425 26.17 -2.13 33.70
N GLY A 426 26.94 -1.77 34.73
CA GLY A 426 26.89 -2.45 36.02
C GLY A 426 27.79 -1.85 37.08
N SER A 427 27.63 -2.31 38.31
CA SER A 427 28.39 -1.81 39.45
C SER A 427 28.38 -2.81 40.60
N ASP A 428 29.45 -2.82 41.40
CA ASP A 428 29.50 -3.55 42.66
C ASP A 428 28.46 -3.07 43.68
N GLN A 429 27.88 -1.89 43.46
CA GLN A 429 26.80 -1.33 44.26
C GLN A 429 25.42 -1.49 43.61
N PHE A 430 25.34 -2.11 42.44
CA PHE A 430 24.07 -2.32 41.75
C PHE A 430 23.44 -3.63 42.22
N THR A 431 22.40 -3.49 43.06
CA THR A 431 21.54 -4.59 43.48
C THR A 431 20.19 -4.51 42.79
N MET A 432 19.72 -5.62 42.25
CA MET A 432 18.38 -5.74 41.66
C MET A 432 17.54 -6.69 42.53
N SER A 433 16.57 -6.13 43.26
CA SER A 433 15.77 -6.89 44.22
C SER A 433 14.64 -7.68 43.56
N PRO A 434 14.07 -8.70 44.24
CA PRO A 434 12.90 -9.43 43.75
C PRO A 434 11.76 -8.47 43.37
N GLY A 435 11.28 -8.58 42.13
CA GLY A 435 10.25 -7.74 41.54
C GLY A 435 10.76 -6.43 40.93
N ASP A 436 12.05 -6.13 41.01
CA ASP A 436 12.63 -4.96 40.34
C ASP A 436 12.67 -5.14 38.82
N THR A 437 12.51 -4.01 38.13
CA THR A 437 12.56 -3.90 36.67
C THR A 437 13.57 -2.85 36.24
N GLN A 438 14.34 -3.14 35.19
CA GLN A 438 15.27 -2.23 34.52
C GLN A 438 14.94 -2.15 33.03
N GLU A 439 15.12 -0.98 32.42
CA GLU A 439 14.92 -0.76 30.99
C GLU A 439 16.22 -0.32 30.32
N LEU A 440 16.63 -1.08 29.31
CA LEU A 440 17.81 -0.81 28.51
C LEU A 440 17.35 -0.56 27.08
N VAL A 441 17.87 0.51 26.47
CA VAL A 441 17.58 0.88 25.10
C VAL A 441 18.90 1.17 24.43
N LEU A 442 19.14 0.43 23.34
CA LEU A 442 20.35 0.49 22.57
C LEU A 442 20.01 0.70 21.10
N ALA A 443 20.86 1.42 20.38
CA ALA A 443 20.89 1.31 18.93
C ALA A 443 22.15 0.65 18.41
N LYS A 444 21.97 -0.06 17.30
CA LYS A 444 23.03 -0.63 16.46
C LYS A 444 23.00 0.07 15.12
N PHE A 445 24.16 0.49 14.63
CA PHE A 445 24.23 1.26 13.40
C PHE A 445 25.57 1.09 12.70
N ILE A 446 25.61 1.49 11.44
CA ILE A 446 26.78 1.35 10.58
C ILE A 446 26.87 2.54 9.63
N THR A 447 28.08 3.03 9.34
CA THR A 447 28.29 4.13 8.38
C THR A 447 29.58 3.95 7.61
N ARG A 448 29.64 4.46 6.37
CA ARG A 448 30.85 4.50 5.56
C ARG A 448 31.30 5.94 5.32
N GLY A 449 32.55 6.24 5.66
CA GLY A 449 33.21 7.52 5.43
C GLY A 449 34.14 7.51 4.20
N SER A 450 34.97 8.54 4.09
CA SER A 450 36.00 8.65 3.05
C SER A 450 37.23 7.77 3.30
N SER A 451 37.37 7.23 4.52
CA SER A 451 38.40 6.30 4.96
C SER A 451 37.85 5.43 6.10
N ASN A 452 38.57 4.36 6.47
CA ASN A 452 38.25 3.53 7.63
C ASN A 452 38.14 4.32 8.94
N THR A 453 39.00 5.35 9.13
CA THR A 453 38.94 6.21 10.32
C THR A 453 37.87 7.29 10.24
N ASN A 454 37.61 7.86 9.05
CA ASN A 454 36.50 8.79 8.86
C ASN A 454 35.14 8.10 9.07
N SER A 455 35.03 6.80 8.77
CA SER A 455 33.83 6.00 9.09
C SER A 455 33.49 6.06 10.59
N VAL A 456 34.48 6.12 11.48
CA VAL A 456 34.26 6.30 12.93
C VAL A 456 33.67 7.69 13.24
N THR A 457 34.14 8.74 12.57
CA THR A 457 33.55 10.08 12.72
C THR A 457 32.11 10.14 12.24
N LYS A 458 31.79 9.44 11.14
CA LYS A 458 30.42 9.33 10.62
C LYS A 458 29.52 8.57 11.59
N ILE A 459 30.03 7.51 12.23
CA ILE A 459 29.24 6.72 13.19
C ILE A 459 28.90 7.52 14.45
N LYS A 460 29.83 8.34 14.95
CA LYS A 460 29.58 9.30 16.04
C LYS A 460 28.50 10.33 15.66
N GLY A 461 28.40 10.69 14.38
CA GLY A 461 27.31 11.53 13.85
C GLY A 461 25.96 10.83 13.86
N LEU A 462 25.90 9.56 13.45
CA LEU A 462 24.68 8.76 13.44
C LEU A 462 24.19 8.42 14.86
N SER A 463 25.10 8.15 15.81
CA SER A 463 24.80 8.02 17.24
C SER A 463 24.01 9.23 17.77
N LYS A 464 24.45 10.46 17.45
CA LYS A 464 23.73 11.69 17.84
C LYS A 464 22.33 11.78 17.23
N THR A 465 22.14 11.32 15.99
CA THR A 465 20.82 11.24 15.38
C THR A 465 19.93 10.23 16.10
N ALA A 466 20.48 9.07 16.45
CA ALA A 466 19.76 8.02 17.19
C ALA A 466 19.36 8.50 18.60
N GLN A 467 20.23 9.25 19.29
CA GLN A 467 19.90 9.91 20.55
C GLN A 467 18.71 10.88 20.42
N LEU A 468 18.68 11.71 19.37
CA LEU A 468 17.54 12.63 19.13
C LEU A 468 16.22 11.88 18.93
N ILE A 469 16.25 10.72 18.29
CA ILE A 469 15.06 9.87 18.10
C ILE A 469 14.59 9.31 19.43
N TYR A 470 15.51 8.81 20.26
CA TYR A 470 15.21 8.34 21.60
C TYR A 470 14.63 9.46 22.48
N ASP A 471 15.26 10.64 22.50
CA ASP A 471 14.83 11.80 23.28
C ASP A 471 13.44 12.32 22.86
N ASN A 472 13.05 12.10 21.59
CA ASN A 472 11.73 12.44 21.06
C ASN A 472 10.69 11.31 21.25
N ASP A 473 10.96 10.37 22.15
CA ASP A 473 10.11 9.20 22.44
C ASP A 473 9.76 8.44 21.16
N PHE A 474 10.78 8.25 20.30
CA PHE A 474 10.66 7.51 19.05
C PHE A 474 9.64 8.09 18.06
N ASN A 475 9.18 9.33 18.25
CA ASN A 475 8.36 10.02 17.27
C ASN A 475 9.20 10.45 16.08
N VAL A 476 9.18 9.64 15.03
CA VAL A 476 9.84 9.96 13.77
C VAL A 476 8.88 10.63 12.80
N THR A 477 9.41 11.12 11.68
CA THR A 477 8.60 11.50 10.53
C THR A 477 8.28 10.24 9.72
N PRO A 478 7.03 9.72 9.73
CA PRO A 478 6.70 8.51 8.97
C PRO A 478 6.65 8.82 7.48
N PRO A 479 6.89 7.85 6.59
CA PRO A 479 6.59 8.02 5.16
C PRO A 479 5.07 8.23 4.93
N PRO A 480 4.65 8.69 3.74
CA PRO A 480 3.23 8.69 3.38
C PRO A 480 2.60 7.31 3.59
N PRO A 481 1.30 7.18 3.91
CA PRO A 481 0.64 5.88 3.96
C PRO A 481 0.80 5.12 2.64
N THR A 482 1.16 3.83 2.69
CA THR A 482 1.28 3.01 1.47
C THR A 482 -0.06 2.98 0.71
N PRO A 483 -0.09 3.24 -0.62
CA PRO A 483 -1.31 3.18 -1.41
C PRO A 483 -1.98 1.81 -1.34
N LYS A 484 -3.22 1.74 -0.86
CA LYS A 484 -3.97 0.48 -0.81
C LYS A 484 -4.40 0.08 -2.22
N THR A 485 -3.80 -0.98 -2.76
CA THR A 485 -3.96 -1.37 -4.16
C THR A 485 -4.88 -2.59 -4.33
N VAL A 486 -5.79 -2.51 -5.29
CA VAL A 486 -6.69 -3.56 -5.75
C VAL A 486 -6.36 -3.89 -7.21
N THR A 487 -6.42 -5.17 -7.57
CA THR A 487 -6.05 -5.68 -8.89
C THR A 487 -7.27 -6.21 -9.63
N SER A 488 -7.38 -5.90 -10.92
CA SER A 488 -8.37 -6.46 -11.84
C SER A 488 -7.67 -7.15 -13.00
N ILE A 489 -8.17 -8.32 -13.41
CA ILE A 489 -7.62 -9.08 -14.54
C ILE A 489 -8.60 -9.01 -15.71
N THR A 490 -8.13 -8.47 -16.85
CA THR A 490 -8.92 -8.41 -18.08
C THR A 490 -8.50 -9.54 -19.02
N PRO A 491 -9.39 -10.50 -19.32
CA PRO A 491 -9.09 -11.56 -20.26
C PRO A 491 -8.89 -11.07 -21.69
N LEU A 492 -7.84 -11.56 -22.35
CA LEU A 492 -7.60 -11.37 -23.77
C LEU A 492 -7.62 -12.74 -24.50
N VAL A 493 -7.18 -12.76 -25.75
CA VAL A 493 -7.10 -13.97 -26.57
C VAL A 493 -5.86 -14.81 -26.24
N ASN A 494 -5.86 -16.09 -26.60
CA ASN A 494 -4.68 -16.98 -26.52
C ASN A 494 -4.04 -17.10 -25.12
N GLY A 495 -4.82 -16.93 -24.05
CA GLY A 495 -4.33 -17.05 -22.68
C GLY A 495 -3.50 -15.86 -22.18
N THR A 496 -3.55 -14.73 -22.91
CA THR A 496 -3.02 -13.45 -22.43
C THR A 496 -4.06 -12.67 -21.63
N CYS A 497 -3.61 -11.67 -20.89
CA CYS A 497 -4.44 -10.80 -20.09
C CYS A 497 -3.83 -9.40 -19.99
N ASN A 498 -4.63 -8.44 -19.52
CA ASN A 498 -4.11 -7.20 -18.95
C ASN A 498 -4.30 -7.23 -17.43
N ILE A 499 -3.38 -6.60 -16.71
CA ILE A 499 -3.47 -6.37 -15.27
C ILE A 499 -3.78 -4.90 -15.06
N THR A 500 -4.89 -4.58 -14.39
CA THR A 500 -5.18 -3.21 -13.97
C THR A 500 -4.95 -3.08 -12.48
N LEU A 501 -4.01 -2.22 -12.09
CA LEU A 501 -3.79 -1.82 -10.70
C LEU A 501 -4.62 -0.57 -10.44
N MET A 502 -5.33 -0.54 -9.31
CA MET A 502 -6.13 0.60 -8.84
C MET A 502 -5.84 0.85 -7.37
N TRP A 503 -5.66 2.10 -6.93
CA TRP A 503 -5.34 2.38 -5.54
C TRP A 503 -6.18 3.49 -4.92
N GLU A 504 -6.29 3.44 -3.60
CA GLU A 504 -6.99 4.44 -2.80
C GLU A 504 -6.18 5.74 -2.67
N ALA A 505 -6.88 6.83 -2.31
CA ALA A 505 -6.31 8.16 -2.11
C ALA A 505 -5.79 8.39 -0.66
N ASN A 506 -5.48 7.31 0.07
CA ASN A 506 -5.15 7.39 1.50
C ASN A 506 -3.87 8.19 1.79
N ALA A 507 -2.93 8.25 0.84
CA ALA A 507 -1.71 9.03 0.95
C ALA A 507 -1.91 10.54 0.71
N GLU A 508 -2.99 10.96 0.04
CA GLU A 508 -3.10 12.32 -0.52
C GLU A 508 -3.36 13.41 0.52
N THR A 509 -3.72 13.01 1.73
CA THR A 509 -3.89 13.93 2.87
C THR A 509 -2.62 14.07 3.71
N TYR A 510 -1.55 13.36 3.33
CA TYR A 510 -0.31 13.34 4.09
C TYR A 510 0.31 14.74 4.16
N SER A 511 0.45 15.21 5.40
CA SER A 511 1.18 16.41 5.75
C SER A 511 1.79 16.21 7.13
N TYR A 512 3.12 16.19 7.21
CA TYR A 512 3.82 15.90 8.46
C TYR A 512 4.97 16.89 8.67
N TRP A 513 5.08 17.40 9.89
CA TRP A 513 6.17 18.32 10.26
C TRP A 513 7.38 17.49 10.71
N ASP A 514 8.53 17.73 10.08
CA ASP A 514 9.79 17.13 10.53
C ASP A 514 10.27 17.78 11.83
N THR A 515 10.16 17.02 12.91
CA THR A 515 10.57 17.44 14.26
C THR A 515 11.96 16.94 14.64
N LEU A 516 12.55 16.03 13.86
CA LEU A 516 13.85 15.42 14.16
C LEU A 516 14.99 16.24 13.57
N PHE A 517 14.87 16.64 12.30
CA PHE A 517 15.98 17.25 11.58
C PHE A 517 15.83 18.76 11.39
N PHE A 518 14.71 19.38 11.79
CA PHE A 518 14.46 20.80 11.60
C PHE A 518 13.90 21.44 12.87
N ASN A 519 14.31 22.69 13.15
CA ASN A 519 13.81 23.40 14.33
C ASN A 519 12.33 23.80 14.12
N ARG A 520 11.61 24.02 15.22
CA ARG A 520 10.22 24.52 15.19
C ARG A 520 10.05 25.86 14.45
N GLY A 521 11.10 26.65 14.33
CA GLY A 521 11.11 27.88 13.53
C GLY A 521 11.15 27.65 12.02
N ASP A 522 11.67 26.51 11.55
CA ASP A 522 11.95 26.26 10.13
C ASP A 522 10.70 25.82 9.35
N SER A 523 9.63 25.42 10.05
CA SER A 523 8.34 25.03 9.47
C SER A 523 8.45 23.97 8.35
N ASN A 524 9.43 23.06 8.43
CA ASN A 524 9.66 22.04 7.41
C ASN A 524 8.57 20.97 7.41
N ILE A 525 7.56 21.13 6.57
CA ILE A 525 6.46 20.17 6.44
C ILE A 525 6.65 19.38 5.15
N TYR A 526 6.69 18.05 5.24
CA TYR A 526 6.52 17.17 4.10
C TYR A 526 5.05 17.10 3.72
N SER A 527 4.74 17.29 2.44
CA SER A 527 3.37 17.19 1.91
C SER A 527 3.33 16.24 0.73
N PHE A 528 2.26 15.45 0.63
CA PHE A 528 2.05 14.56 -0.50
C PHE A 528 2.23 15.29 -1.83
N GLU A 529 2.95 14.66 -2.76
CA GLU A 529 3.21 15.22 -4.09
C GLU A 529 2.80 14.28 -5.22
N GLY A 530 2.93 12.96 -5.06
CA GLY A 530 2.62 12.06 -6.16
C GLY A 530 2.75 10.57 -5.86
N TYR A 531 2.58 9.78 -6.92
CA TYR A 531 2.74 8.33 -6.95
C TYR A 531 3.77 7.90 -7.98
N GLU A 532 4.50 6.82 -7.70
CA GLU A 532 5.36 6.12 -8.66
C GLU A 532 4.93 4.65 -8.75
N VAL A 533 4.92 4.12 -9.97
CA VAL A 533 4.55 2.73 -10.26
C VAL A 533 5.72 2.04 -10.91
N TYR A 534 6.14 0.91 -10.33
CA TYR A 534 7.27 0.12 -10.82
C TYR A 534 6.85 -1.30 -11.18
N GLU A 535 7.61 -1.89 -12.10
CA GLU A 535 7.70 -3.34 -12.25
C GLU A 535 9.05 -3.81 -11.71
N VAL A 536 9.03 -4.97 -11.07
CA VAL A 536 10.20 -5.58 -10.44
C VAL A 536 10.54 -6.88 -11.15
N ASN A 537 11.84 -7.12 -11.34
CA ASN A 537 12.34 -8.42 -11.77
C ASN A 537 11.95 -9.47 -10.72
N ARG A 538 11.17 -10.48 -11.11
CA ARG A 538 10.67 -11.51 -10.17
C ARG A 538 11.76 -12.32 -9.49
N PHE A 539 12.98 -12.29 -10.03
CA PHE A 539 14.17 -12.95 -9.48
C PHE A 539 15.09 -12.01 -8.70
N ALA A 540 14.72 -10.74 -8.52
CA ALA A 540 15.51 -9.78 -7.76
C ALA A 540 15.71 -10.27 -6.32
N SER A 541 16.97 -10.37 -5.89
CA SER A 541 17.33 -10.71 -4.51
C SER A 541 17.29 -9.49 -3.59
N GLN A 542 17.44 -8.28 -4.14
CA GLN A 542 17.46 -7.02 -3.42
C GLN A 542 16.86 -5.89 -4.29
N LEU A 543 16.14 -4.96 -3.65
CA LEU A 543 15.66 -3.74 -4.30
C LEU A 543 16.58 -2.56 -3.96
N PRO A 544 16.76 -1.60 -4.88
CA PRO A 544 17.66 -0.47 -4.67
C PRO A 544 17.15 0.49 -3.60
N ASN A 545 18.07 1.26 -3.02
CA ASN A 545 17.74 2.47 -2.27
C ASN A 545 17.67 3.64 -3.24
N LEU A 546 16.47 4.18 -3.48
CA LEU A 546 16.27 5.28 -4.44
C LEU A 546 16.89 6.62 -4.00
N SER A 547 17.39 6.70 -2.76
CA SER A 547 18.18 7.82 -2.24
C SER A 547 19.70 7.60 -2.39
N GLN A 548 20.13 6.43 -2.89
CA GLN A 548 21.53 6.09 -3.17
C GLN A 548 21.68 5.74 -4.66
N PRO A 549 22.09 6.70 -5.49
CA PRO A 549 22.23 6.57 -6.94
C PRO A 549 22.96 5.29 -7.41
N GLU A 550 24.00 4.89 -6.68
CA GLU A 550 24.85 3.72 -6.94
C GLU A 550 24.16 2.38 -6.69
N SER A 551 23.10 2.36 -5.89
CA SER A 551 22.34 1.14 -5.60
C SER A 551 21.31 0.82 -6.69
N ILE A 552 20.95 1.81 -7.53
CA ILE A 552 19.92 1.65 -8.57
C ILE A 552 20.44 0.76 -9.69
N ASN A 553 19.77 -0.38 -9.88
CA ASN A 553 20.11 -1.42 -10.84
C ASN A 553 18.94 -1.71 -11.80
N ASP A 554 19.17 -2.60 -12.77
CA ASP A 554 18.17 -2.94 -13.79
C ASP A 554 17.05 -3.87 -13.28
N ASP A 555 17.06 -4.31 -12.02
CA ASP A 555 16.06 -5.23 -11.44
C ASP A 555 14.73 -4.53 -11.11
N ILE A 556 14.64 -3.22 -11.30
CA ILE A 556 13.40 -2.46 -11.13
C ILE A 556 13.29 -1.41 -12.24
N LYS A 557 12.07 -1.25 -12.78
CA LYS A 557 11.79 -0.29 -13.86
C LYS A 557 10.62 0.60 -13.47
N LEU A 558 10.83 1.91 -13.52
CA LEU A 558 9.77 2.90 -13.35
C LEU A 558 8.85 2.90 -14.58
N LEU A 559 7.59 2.55 -14.37
CA LEU A 559 6.58 2.52 -15.43
C LEU A 559 5.86 3.86 -15.56
N TYR A 560 5.45 4.45 -14.44
CA TYR A 560 4.67 5.68 -14.39
C TYR A 560 5.02 6.52 -13.17
N ALA A 561 4.97 7.84 -13.33
CA ALA A 561 5.08 8.81 -12.25
C ALA A 561 3.95 9.83 -12.41
N TYR A 562 3.11 9.97 -11.38
CA TYR A 562 1.97 10.88 -11.35
C TYR A 562 2.16 11.89 -10.23
N ASP A 563 2.18 13.17 -10.57
CA ASP A 563 2.43 14.26 -9.64
C ASP A 563 1.28 15.27 -9.64
N LEU A 564 1.20 16.05 -8.57
CA LEU A 564 0.31 17.19 -8.51
C LEU A 564 0.65 18.16 -9.65
N LYS A 565 -0.37 18.76 -10.27
CA LYS A 565 -0.13 19.84 -11.24
C LYS A 565 0.18 21.13 -10.50
N ASN A 566 1.45 21.36 -10.24
CA ASN A 566 1.96 22.52 -9.53
C ASN A 566 3.29 22.97 -10.19
N ASN A 567 4.21 23.58 -9.43
CA ASN A 567 5.51 24.02 -9.94
C ASN A 567 6.65 23.06 -9.51
N ILE A 568 6.31 21.94 -8.87
CA ILE A 568 7.24 20.88 -8.54
C ILE A 568 7.36 19.99 -9.79
N GLY A 569 8.59 19.63 -10.12
CA GLY A 569 8.90 18.81 -11.28
C GLY A 569 9.90 17.73 -10.90
N THR A 570 10.96 17.58 -11.67
CA THR A 570 12.08 16.71 -11.26
C THR A 570 12.67 17.21 -9.94
N ILE A 571 12.76 16.32 -8.96
CA ILE A 571 13.32 16.63 -7.65
C ILE A 571 14.76 16.18 -7.62
N PHE A 572 15.66 17.11 -7.36
CA PHE A 572 17.08 16.85 -7.18
C PHE A 572 17.45 16.99 -5.72
N ASP A 573 18.23 16.05 -5.22
CA ASP A 573 18.85 16.15 -3.89
C ASP A 573 20.35 15.89 -3.99
N THR A 574 21.06 16.28 -2.96
CA THR A 574 22.52 16.27 -2.91
C THR A 574 22.99 15.17 -1.97
N PHE A 575 23.78 14.24 -2.49
CA PHE A 575 24.36 13.13 -1.72
C PHE A 575 25.88 13.18 -1.77
N SER A 576 26.51 12.61 -0.74
CA SER A 576 27.96 12.45 -0.70
C SER A 576 28.40 11.47 -1.79
N VAL A 577 29.46 11.81 -2.52
CA VAL A 577 30.08 10.93 -3.54
C VAL A 577 31.49 10.50 -3.13
N GLY A 578 31.84 10.68 -1.84
CA GLY A 578 33.19 10.43 -1.32
C GLY A 578 34.20 11.53 -1.66
N GLY A 579 35.45 11.33 -1.22
CA GLY A 579 36.56 12.28 -1.39
C GLY A 579 37.04 12.92 -0.08
N ASP A 580 38.23 13.52 -0.12
CA ASP A 580 38.78 14.35 0.96
C ASP A 580 39.25 15.71 0.39
N PRO A 581 38.57 16.83 0.71
CA PRO A 581 37.35 16.91 1.54
C PRO A 581 36.15 16.25 0.85
N GLU A 582 35.14 15.87 1.66
CA GLU A 582 33.93 15.20 1.18
C GLU A 582 33.25 15.97 0.04
N VAL A 583 33.13 15.33 -1.12
CA VAL A 583 32.50 15.89 -2.30
C VAL A 583 31.04 15.46 -2.35
N PHE A 584 30.18 16.36 -2.80
CA PHE A 584 28.76 16.10 -2.93
C PHE A 584 28.28 16.42 -4.34
N SER A 585 27.37 15.59 -4.85
CA SER A 585 26.77 15.78 -6.17
C SER A 585 25.26 15.77 -6.08
N ALA A 586 24.61 16.53 -6.96
CA ALA A 586 23.16 16.55 -7.08
C ALA A 586 22.68 15.43 -8.02
N PHE A 587 21.70 14.66 -7.58
CA PHE A 587 21.08 13.58 -8.34
C PHE A 587 19.56 13.72 -8.35
N PRO A 588 18.88 13.37 -9.46
CA PRO A 588 17.44 13.26 -9.49
C PRO A 588 17.00 12.08 -8.62
N ILE A 589 16.04 12.33 -7.72
CA ILE A 589 15.43 11.33 -6.86
C ILE A 589 13.97 11.06 -7.20
N VAL A 590 13.32 11.99 -7.91
CA VAL A 590 12.00 11.81 -8.53
C VAL A 590 12.05 12.41 -9.95
N PRO A 591 11.98 11.59 -11.01
CA PRO A 591 12.19 10.14 -10.98
C PRO A 591 13.61 9.78 -10.47
N PRO A 592 13.82 8.57 -9.95
CA PRO A 592 15.13 8.16 -9.43
C PRO A 592 16.23 8.20 -10.50
N TYR A 593 17.48 8.37 -10.05
CA TYR A 593 18.67 8.38 -10.90
C TYR A 593 18.76 7.13 -11.79
N THR A 594 19.33 7.28 -12.99
CA THR A 594 19.37 6.32 -14.12
C THR A 594 18.03 5.89 -14.74
N MET A 595 16.89 6.08 -14.05
CA MET A 595 15.58 5.72 -14.59
C MET A 595 15.05 6.79 -15.55
N ALA A 596 14.56 6.33 -16.71
CA ALA A 596 13.96 7.23 -17.69
C ALA A 596 12.66 7.86 -17.15
N SER A 597 12.48 9.16 -17.39
CA SER A 597 11.23 9.84 -17.03
C SER A 597 10.05 9.27 -17.82
N PRO A 598 8.97 8.81 -17.15
CA PRO A 598 7.78 8.34 -17.83
C PRO A 598 7.09 9.44 -18.64
N SER A 599 6.35 9.04 -19.67
CA SER A 599 5.60 9.99 -20.50
C SER A 599 4.57 10.77 -19.65
N GLY A 600 4.54 12.10 -19.80
CA GLY A 600 3.63 12.98 -19.09
C GLY A 600 4.17 13.57 -17.78
N PHE A 601 5.26 13.01 -17.21
CA PHE A 601 5.93 13.61 -16.07
C PHE A 601 6.88 14.75 -16.52
N PRO A 602 6.98 15.87 -15.77
CA PRO A 602 6.15 16.24 -14.62
C PRO A 602 4.84 16.94 -15.01
N ASN A 603 3.98 17.14 -14.04
CA ASN A 603 2.69 17.83 -14.08
C ASN A 603 1.61 17.14 -14.91
N SER A 604 1.61 15.80 -14.93
CA SER A 604 0.54 15.02 -15.56
C SER A 604 -0.78 15.11 -14.78
N GLY A 605 -0.70 15.38 -13.48
CA GLY A 605 -1.81 15.24 -12.55
C GLY A 605 -1.89 13.84 -11.95
N LEU A 606 -2.61 13.75 -10.83
CA LEU A 606 -2.78 12.47 -10.16
C LEU A 606 -3.58 11.50 -11.02
N ASN A 607 -3.19 10.23 -10.96
CA ASN A 607 -3.97 9.09 -11.42
C ASN A 607 -3.96 8.03 -10.31
N ARG A 608 -5.00 7.20 -10.26
CA ARG A 608 -5.21 6.14 -9.27
C ARG A 608 -5.39 4.77 -9.89
N SER A 609 -5.02 4.65 -11.17
CA SER A 609 -5.09 3.39 -11.89
C SER A 609 -4.09 3.34 -13.04
N VAL A 610 -3.58 2.14 -13.31
CA VAL A 610 -2.80 1.84 -14.50
C VAL A 610 -3.23 0.48 -15.05
N THR A 611 -3.38 0.39 -16.37
CA THR A 611 -3.49 -0.89 -17.07
C THR A 611 -2.15 -1.27 -17.67
N ILE A 612 -1.63 -2.41 -17.23
CA ILE A 612 -0.38 -3.01 -17.69
C ILE A 612 -0.76 -4.10 -18.67
N SER A 613 -0.31 -3.96 -19.91
CA SER A 613 -0.56 -4.93 -20.99
C SER A 613 0.69 -5.69 -21.40
N ARG A 614 1.87 -5.23 -20.97
CA ARG A 614 3.17 -5.83 -21.28
C ARG A 614 4.10 -5.74 -20.08
N THR A 615 4.92 -6.77 -19.91
CA THR A 615 6.03 -6.78 -18.95
C THR A 615 7.24 -6.05 -19.53
N SER A 616 7.97 -5.37 -18.64
CA SER A 616 9.25 -4.73 -18.89
C SER A 616 10.44 -5.67 -18.67
N PHE A 617 10.18 -6.92 -18.24
CA PHE A 617 11.16 -7.98 -18.03
C PHE A 617 10.84 -9.24 -18.85
N PRO A 618 10.76 -9.16 -20.19
CA PRO A 618 10.47 -10.32 -21.03
C PRO A 618 11.46 -11.48 -20.83
N GLU A 619 12.69 -11.20 -20.43
CA GLU A 619 13.72 -12.17 -20.04
C GLU A 619 13.26 -13.14 -18.95
N ASN A 620 12.39 -12.69 -18.04
CA ASN A 620 11.83 -13.53 -16.98
C ASN A 620 10.83 -14.56 -17.50
N TYR A 621 10.33 -14.37 -18.73
CA TYR A 621 9.20 -15.10 -19.30
C TYR A 621 9.51 -15.66 -20.71
N GLY A 622 10.75 -16.08 -20.94
CA GLY A 622 11.17 -16.70 -22.20
C GLY A 622 11.12 -15.74 -23.40
N GLY A 623 11.33 -14.45 -23.17
CA GLY A 623 11.32 -13.40 -24.19
C GLY A 623 9.94 -12.85 -24.55
N ARG A 624 8.87 -13.32 -23.89
CA ARG A 624 7.50 -12.84 -24.15
C ARG A 624 7.24 -11.52 -23.43
N THR A 625 6.58 -10.61 -24.12
CA THR A 625 6.23 -9.30 -23.53
C THR A 625 4.79 -9.24 -23.04
N GLU A 626 3.91 -10.10 -23.55
CA GLU A 626 2.51 -10.16 -23.15
C GLU A 626 2.35 -10.81 -21.78
N LEU A 627 1.40 -10.30 -20.98
CA LEU A 627 1.08 -10.92 -19.69
C LEU A 627 0.23 -12.17 -19.91
N ILE A 628 0.62 -13.28 -19.30
CA ILE A 628 -0.01 -14.59 -19.49
C ILE A 628 -0.48 -15.20 -18.17
N TYR A 629 -1.55 -15.98 -18.24
CA TYR A 629 -2.10 -16.63 -17.05
C TYR A 629 -1.14 -17.64 -16.42
N GLY A 630 -1.14 -17.68 -15.09
CA GLY A 630 -0.36 -18.61 -14.27
C GLY A 630 1.11 -18.22 -14.11
N GLN A 631 1.54 -17.07 -14.62
CA GLN A 631 2.86 -16.50 -14.32
C GLN A 631 2.75 -15.47 -13.19
N GLU A 632 3.75 -15.45 -12.31
CA GLU A 632 3.85 -14.44 -11.24
C GLU A 632 4.55 -13.17 -11.77
N TYR A 633 3.92 -12.02 -11.53
CA TYR A 633 4.43 -10.68 -11.82
C TYR A 633 4.51 -9.86 -10.53
N HIS A 634 5.53 -9.01 -10.41
CA HIS A 634 5.74 -8.15 -9.24
C HIS A 634 5.65 -6.68 -9.64
N PHE A 635 4.76 -5.95 -8.96
CA PHE A 635 4.61 -4.51 -9.14
C PHE A 635 4.75 -3.78 -7.82
N ILE A 636 5.02 -2.47 -7.88
CA ILE A 636 5.05 -1.60 -6.71
C ILE A 636 4.26 -0.35 -7.03
N VAL A 637 3.43 0.11 -6.09
CA VAL A 637 2.81 1.43 -6.10
C VAL A 637 3.22 2.15 -4.83
N VAL A 638 3.96 3.24 -4.95
CA VAL A 638 4.39 4.08 -3.81
C VAL A 638 3.85 5.49 -3.93
N ALA A 639 3.60 6.13 -2.81
CA ALA A 639 3.41 7.56 -2.68
C ALA A 639 4.72 8.23 -2.23
N TYR A 640 4.93 9.46 -2.68
CA TYR A 640 6.01 10.31 -2.19
C TYR A 640 5.50 11.69 -1.79
N ALA A 641 6.21 12.28 -0.83
CA ALA A 641 5.98 13.61 -0.30
C ALA A 641 7.25 14.46 -0.44
N VAL A 642 7.06 15.77 -0.54
CA VAL A 642 8.14 16.74 -0.73
C VAL A 642 8.13 17.74 0.41
N SER A 643 9.32 18.11 0.88
CA SER A 643 9.48 19.19 1.87
C SER A 643 8.97 20.52 1.31
N LYS A 644 8.20 21.30 2.10
CA LYS A 644 7.76 22.64 1.66
C LYS A 644 8.89 23.65 1.44
N ILE A 645 10.05 23.43 2.04
CA ILE A 645 11.22 24.31 1.88
C ILE A 645 12.22 23.76 0.86
N TYR A 646 11.86 22.74 0.06
CA TYR A 646 12.78 22.08 -0.89
C TYR A 646 13.48 23.01 -1.90
N ASN A 647 12.88 24.17 -2.20
CA ASN A 647 13.44 25.22 -3.07
C ASN A 647 14.36 26.23 -2.35
N ASN A 648 14.56 26.09 -1.03
CA ASN A 648 15.40 26.96 -0.23
C ASN A 648 16.63 26.19 0.28
N ASP A 649 17.66 26.09 -0.56
CA ASP A 649 18.89 25.35 -0.27
C ASP A 649 19.63 25.84 0.99
N SER A 650 19.38 27.08 1.46
CA SER A 650 19.98 27.58 2.70
C SER A 650 19.38 26.95 3.97
N LEU A 651 18.12 26.48 3.89
CA LEU A 651 17.41 25.82 4.98
C LEU A 651 17.35 24.31 4.79
N MET A 652 17.49 23.81 3.55
CA MET A 652 17.45 22.39 3.26
C MET A 652 18.72 21.66 3.68
N LYS A 653 18.55 20.63 4.50
CA LYS A 653 19.58 19.63 4.73
C LYS A 653 19.68 18.70 3.53
N ARG A 654 20.91 18.30 3.19
CA ARG A 654 21.23 17.39 2.08
C ARG A 654 20.61 16.01 2.33
N GLY A 655 19.89 15.45 1.36
CA GLY A 655 19.21 14.15 1.47
C GLY A 655 17.80 14.19 2.06
N PHE A 656 17.25 15.38 2.35
CA PHE A 656 15.96 15.55 3.03
C PHE A 656 14.85 16.13 2.13
N LYS A 657 15.00 16.16 0.80
CA LYS A 657 13.99 16.80 -0.07
C LYS A 657 12.71 15.99 -0.24
N THR A 658 12.74 14.67 -0.08
CA THR A 658 11.55 13.80 -0.24
C THR A 658 11.43 12.74 0.86
N LEU A 659 10.20 12.24 1.04
CA LEU A 659 9.88 11.02 1.76
C LEU A 659 9.08 10.11 0.84
N ARG A 660 9.31 8.80 0.88
CA ARG A 660 8.65 7.82 0.00
C ARG A 660 8.38 6.53 0.76
N ASN A 661 7.36 5.77 0.35
CA ASN A 661 7.20 4.41 0.85
C ASN A 661 8.41 3.53 0.57
N SER A 662 8.66 2.56 1.46
CA SER A 662 9.63 1.50 1.20
C SER A 662 9.18 0.63 0.02
N LEU A 663 10.11 0.35 -0.89
CA LEU A 663 9.86 -0.52 -2.04
C LEU A 663 9.53 -1.95 -1.62
N SER A 664 10.28 -2.49 -0.64
CA SER A 664 10.16 -3.89 -0.23
C SER A 664 8.83 -4.21 0.48
N SER A 665 8.28 -3.25 1.24
CA SER A 665 6.96 -3.38 1.87
C SER A 665 5.80 -3.08 0.91
N SER A 666 6.09 -2.58 -0.30
CA SER A 666 5.07 -2.15 -1.28
C SER A 666 4.96 -3.11 -2.47
N ILE A 667 5.61 -4.27 -2.42
CA ILE A 667 5.55 -5.30 -3.48
C ILE A 667 4.15 -5.93 -3.53
N ILE A 668 3.56 -5.89 -4.72
CA ILE A 668 2.30 -6.52 -5.07
C ILE A 668 2.61 -7.70 -6.00
N LYS A 669 2.44 -8.93 -5.50
CA LYS A 669 2.61 -10.15 -6.29
C LYS A 669 1.29 -10.57 -6.92
N ILE A 670 1.28 -10.78 -8.23
CA ILE A 670 0.07 -11.10 -8.98
C ILE A 670 0.32 -12.34 -9.83
N ILE A 671 -0.53 -13.36 -9.66
CA ILE A 671 -0.62 -14.49 -10.57
C ILE A 671 -1.97 -14.39 -11.30
N PRO A 672 -2.01 -13.83 -12.52
CA PRO A 672 -3.25 -13.72 -13.28
C PRO A 672 -3.83 -15.12 -13.50
N THR A 673 -5.10 -15.29 -13.17
CA THR A 673 -5.81 -16.55 -13.39
C THR A 673 -6.92 -16.33 -14.41
N ALA A 674 -7.08 -17.28 -15.34
CA ALA A 674 -8.17 -17.23 -16.29
C ALA A 674 -9.51 -17.32 -15.56
N PRO A 675 -10.58 -16.66 -16.04
CA PRO A 675 -11.90 -16.85 -15.44
C PRO A 675 -12.41 -18.29 -15.68
N PRO A 676 -13.26 -18.83 -14.79
CA PRO A 676 -13.86 -20.15 -14.98
C PRO A 676 -14.79 -20.18 -16.20
N ALA A 677 -15.02 -21.37 -16.73
CA ALA A 677 -16.05 -21.61 -17.74
C ALA A 677 -17.41 -21.07 -17.26
N GLY A 678 -18.19 -20.44 -18.14
CA GLY A 678 -19.45 -19.81 -17.76
C GLY A 678 -19.33 -18.40 -17.20
N THR A 679 -18.16 -17.75 -17.35
CA THR A 679 -17.99 -16.35 -16.95
C THR A 679 -18.54 -15.39 -18.01
N GLU A 680 -19.37 -14.44 -17.59
CA GLU A 680 -19.95 -13.40 -18.43
C GLU A 680 -19.82 -12.03 -17.74
N TYR A 681 -19.23 -11.08 -18.44
CA TYR A 681 -19.11 -9.70 -17.98
C TYR A 681 -20.22 -8.87 -18.62
N THR A 682 -21.00 -8.16 -17.80
CA THR A 682 -22.02 -7.22 -18.33
C THR A 682 -21.36 -5.97 -18.92
N PHE A 683 -20.23 -5.54 -18.35
CA PHE A 683 -19.47 -4.38 -18.78
C PHE A 683 -18.02 -4.77 -19.07
N ALA A 684 -17.41 -4.09 -20.02
CA ALA A 684 -15.98 -4.20 -20.33
C ALA A 684 -15.20 -3.02 -19.74
N ASN A 685 -13.92 -3.24 -19.45
CA ASN A 685 -13.02 -2.15 -19.10
C ASN A 685 -12.96 -1.09 -20.22
N GLY A 686 -13.08 0.18 -19.85
CA GLY A 686 -13.21 1.31 -20.75
C GLY A 686 -14.66 1.73 -21.05
N ASP A 687 -15.65 0.90 -20.72
CA ASP A 687 -17.06 1.26 -20.90
C ASP A 687 -17.39 2.49 -20.04
N THR A 688 -18.09 3.45 -20.65
CA THR A 688 -18.63 4.62 -19.94
C THR A 688 -20.09 4.35 -19.60
N LEU A 689 -20.44 4.45 -18.32
CA LEU A 689 -21.83 4.26 -17.88
C LEU A 689 -22.63 5.54 -18.07
N ASN A 690 -23.90 5.36 -18.46
CA ASN A 690 -24.85 6.46 -18.50
C ASN A 690 -25.30 6.80 -17.06
N THR A 691 -25.52 8.08 -16.81
CA THR A 691 -26.15 8.53 -15.56
C THR A 691 -27.63 8.82 -15.78
N ASN A 692 -28.39 9.07 -14.71
CA ASN A 692 -29.76 9.58 -14.77
C ASN A 692 -29.87 10.98 -15.40
N ARG A 693 -28.74 11.65 -15.67
CA ARG A 693 -28.65 12.94 -16.35
C ARG A 693 -27.93 12.78 -17.69
N ARG A 694 -28.29 13.64 -18.64
CA ARG A 694 -27.69 13.63 -19.98
C ARG A 694 -26.43 14.47 -20.07
N ASP A 695 -26.21 15.45 -19.20
CA ASP A 695 -24.96 16.21 -19.19
C ASP A 695 -23.77 15.37 -18.65
N LEU A 696 -22.54 15.82 -18.91
CA LEU A 696 -21.31 15.12 -18.53
C LEU A 696 -20.69 15.65 -17.22
N GLY A 697 -21.51 16.14 -16.27
CA GLY A 697 -21.03 16.53 -14.94
C GLY A 697 -20.41 15.37 -14.17
N VAL A 698 -20.85 14.14 -14.45
CA VAL A 698 -20.24 12.90 -13.93
C VAL A 698 -20.08 11.90 -15.08
N LYS A 699 -18.88 11.35 -15.22
CA LYS A 699 -18.53 10.31 -16.20
C LYS A 699 -17.96 9.08 -15.48
N PRO A 700 -18.80 8.08 -15.15
CA PRO A 700 -18.34 6.81 -14.62
C PRO A 700 -17.74 5.94 -15.73
N VAL A 701 -16.53 5.42 -15.53
CA VAL A 701 -15.82 4.55 -16.48
C VAL A 701 -15.40 3.26 -15.79
N ILE A 702 -15.66 2.12 -16.40
CA ILE A 702 -15.26 0.82 -15.86
C ILE A 702 -13.76 0.63 -16.01
N LEU A 703 -13.08 0.33 -14.90
CA LEU A 703 -11.66 -0.04 -14.85
C LEU A 703 -11.43 -1.49 -14.38
N GLY A 704 -12.39 -2.05 -13.63
CA GLY A 704 -12.34 -3.43 -13.15
C GLY A 704 -13.64 -4.19 -13.35
N GLN A 705 -13.84 -4.74 -14.54
CA GLN A 705 -15.05 -5.49 -14.93
C GLN A 705 -15.37 -6.71 -14.03
N ASP A 706 -14.35 -7.34 -13.46
CA ASP A 706 -14.44 -8.47 -12.54
C ASP A 706 -14.76 -8.07 -11.09
N LEU A 707 -14.68 -6.78 -10.77
CA LEU A 707 -14.95 -6.22 -9.44
C LEU A 707 -16.35 -5.62 -9.30
N MET A 708 -17.12 -5.59 -10.39
CA MET A 708 -18.44 -4.96 -10.43
C MET A 708 -19.42 -5.61 -9.44
N LYS A 709 -20.30 -4.78 -8.90
CA LYS A 709 -21.34 -5.17 -7.94
C LYS A 709 -22.72 -4.87 -8.51
N ASP A 710 -23.75 -5.59 -8.07
CA ASP A 710 -25.13 -5.18 -8.28
C ASP A 710 -25.43 -4.00 -7.34
N ALA A 711 -25.19 -2.79 -7.82
CA ALA A 711 -25.19 -1.59 -6.98
C ALA A 711 -25.66 -0.35 -7.73
N LYS A 712 -26.24 0.58 -6.97
CA LYS A 712 -26.61 1.91 -7.45
C LYS A 712 -25.71 2.95 -6.76
N TYR A 713 -25.03 3.76 -7.55
CA TYR A 713 -24.17 4.82 -7.07
C TYR A 713 -24.84 6.17 -7.19
N LYS A 714 -24.48 7.07 -6.29
CA LYS A 714 -24.95 8.45 -6.26
C LYS A 714 -23.77 9.38 -6.00
N VAL A 715 -23.53 10.31 -6.92
CA VAL A 715 -22.60 11.42 -6.77
C VAL A 715 -23.41 12.65 -6.36
N LEU A 716 -23.28 13.07 -5.12
CA LEU A 716 -24.07 14.15 -4.52
C LEU A 716 -23.22 15.41 -4.38
N PHE A 717 -23.62 16.50 -5.02
CA PHE A 717 -23.00 17.81 -4.85
C PHE A 717 -23.43 18.46 -3.53
N MET A 718 -22.49 19.07 -2.83
CA MET A 718 -22.66 19.62 -1.48
C MET A 718 -22.36 21.13 -1.49
N ALA A 719 -22.39 21.79 -0.33
CA ALA A 719 -21.96 23.19 -0.18
C ALA A 719 -20.47 23.24 0.23
N PRO A 720 -19.61 24.03 -0.43
CA PRO A 720 -19.87 24.84 -1.63
C PRO A 720 -20.13 23.96 -2.87
N ASP A 721 -20.75 24.50 -3.91
CA ASP A 721 -21.12 23.82 -5.18
C ASP A 721 -19.99 23.10 -5.92
N THR A 722 -18.75 23.36 -5.51
CA THR A 722 -17.53 22.69 -5.95
C THR A 722 -17.20 21.44 -5.14
N SER A 723 -18.00 21.05 -4.16
CA SER A 723 -17.78 19.86 -3.34
C SER A 723 -18.80 18.76 -3.63
N TYR A 724 -18.39 17.50 -3.49
CA TYR A 724 -19.26 16.36 -3.68
C TYR A 724 -18.88 15.15 -2.79
N GLY A 725 -19.84 14.24 -2.64
CA GLY A 725 -19.66 12.92 -2.03
C GLY A 725 -20.09 11.80 -2.98
N ILE A 726 -19.59 10.60 -2.73
CA ILE A 726 -19.92 9.38 -3.47
C ILE A 726 -20.59 8.41 -2.50
N LEU A 727 -21.78 7.97 -2.86
CA LEU A 727 -22.59 7.04 -2.08
C LEU A 727 -22.92 5.81 -2.91
N ARG A 728 -23.16 4.68 -2.22
CA ARG A 728 -23.53 3.40 -2.83
C ARG A 728 -24.73 2.80 -2.12
N SER A 729 -25.62 2.20 -2.90
CA SER A 729 -26.75 1.40 -2.44
C SER A 729 -26.64 -0.01 -2.99
N MET A 730 -26.82 -1.01 -2.13
CA MET A 730 -26.90 -2.43 -2.49
C MET A 730 -28.35 -2.94 -2.56
N ASP A 731 -29.32 -2.07 -2.25
CA ASP A 731 -30.75 -2.39 -2.12
C ASP A 731 -31.62 -1.60 -3.12
N ASN A 732 -31.07 -1.37 -4.31
CA ASN A 732 -31.73 -0.67 -5.41
C ASN A 732 -32.21 0.76 -5.07
N GLY A 733 -31.47 1.45 -4.19
CA GLY A 733 -31.67 2.85 -3.82
C GLY A 733 -32.56 3.07 -2.60
N ALA A 734 -32.93 2.03 -1.85
CA ALA A 734 -33.72 2.19 -0.62
C ALA A 734 -32.88 2.83 0.50
N SER A 735 -31.60 2.49 0.59
CA SER A 735 -30.63 3.12 1.50
C SER A 735 -29.27 3.33 0.83
N TYR A 736 -28.50 4.31 1.31
CA TYR A 736 -27.21 4.68 0.75
C TYR A 736 -26.12 4.78 1.82
N ASP A 737 -25.04 4.03 1.63
CA ASP A 737 -23.80 4.16 2.40
C ASP A 737 -22.95 5.28 1.81
N THR A 738 -22.39 6.13 2.66
CA THR A 738 -21.41 7.13 2.22
C THR A 738 -20.04 6.49 2.11
N LEU A 739 -19.49 6.44 0.89
CA LEU A 739 -18.16 5.88 0.63
C LEU A 739 -17.08 6.95 0.76
N VAL A 740 -17.32 8.13 0.20
CA VAL A 740 -16.38 9.27 0.27
C VAL A 740 -17.16 10.57 0.41
N LYS A 741 -16.64 11.53 1.19
CA LYS A 741 -17.22 12.86 1.41
C LYS A 741 -16.21 13.97 1.16
N ASN A 742 -16.70 15.19 0.97
CA ASN A 742 -15.89 16.42 0.89
C ASN A 742 -14.84 16.43 -0.23
N LEU A 743 -15.06 15.67 -1.31
CA LEU A 743 -14.25 15.79 -2.51
C LEU A 743 -14.49 17.15 -3.15
N ARG A 744 -13.51 17.64 -3.91
CA ARG A 744 -13.61 18.91 -4.62
C ARG A 744 -13.53 18.67 -6.11
N THR A 745 -14.52 19.19 -6.85
CA THR A 745 -14.46 19.28 -8.31
C THR A 745 -13.35 20.22 -8.72
N THR A 746 -12.74 19.96 -9.86
CA THR A 746 -11.65 20.79 -10.35
C THR A 746 -12.18 21.98 -11.15
N LEU A 747 -11.70 23.18 -10.82
CA LEU A 747 -12.02 24.41 -11.54
C LEU A 747 -11.15 24.50 -12.80
N GLY A 748 -11.45 23.71 -13.84
CA GLY A 748 -10.66 23.66 -15.07
C GLY A 748 -9.74 22.44 -15.16
N THR A 749 -8.55 22.57 -15.74
CA THR A 749 -7.62 21.46 -16.06
C THR A 749 -6.54 21.17 -15.00
N SER A 750 -6.54 21.88 -13.87
CA SER A 750 -5.36 21.96 -12.99
C SER A 750 -5.27 20.95 -11.85
N GLN A 751 -6.21 20.00 -11.67
CA GLN A 751 -5.99 18.84 -10.79
C GLN A 751 -6.98 17.71 -11.14
N ASP A 752 -6.71 16.47 -10.75
CA ASP A 752 -7.64 15.35 -10.91
C ASP A 752 -8.50 15.17 -9.64
N SER A 753 -9.83 15.20 -9.80
CA SER A 753 -10.77 14.93 -8.71
C SER A 753 -11.31 13.50 -8.73
N ALA A 754 -11.05 12.73 -9.78
CA ALA A 754 -11.67 11.43 -9.96
C ALA A 754 -11.34 10.46 -8.82
N ARG A 755 -12.25 9.54 -8.55
CA ARG A 755 -12.06 8.46 -7.57
C ARG A 755 -12.38 7.12 -8.20
N VAL A 756 -11.56 6.13 -7.92
CA VAL A 756 -11.83 4.74 -8.30
C VAL A 756 -12.53 4.07 -7.12
N ILE A 757 -13.76 3.61 -7.33
CA ILE A 757 -14.59 2.96 -6.32
C ILE A 757 -15.19 1.71 -6.93
N ASP A 758 -15.00 0.56 -6.28
CA ASP A 758 -15.56 -0.73 -6.72
C ASP A 758 -15.27 -1.05 -8.21
N GLY A 759 -14.08 -0.67 -8.70
CA GLY A 759 -13.68 -0.85 -10.11
C GLY A 759 -14.23 0.19 -11.09
N VAL A 760 -14.86 1.27 -10.63
CA VAL A 760 -15.38 2.38 -11.45
C VAL A 760 -14.60 3.67 -11.19
N LEU A 761 -14.01 4.25 -12.23
CA LEU A 761 -13.47 5.61 -12.21
C LEU A 761 -14.62 6.62 -12.34
N ILE A 762 -14.87 7.37 -11.29
CA ILE A 762 -15.91 8.40 -11.25
C ILE A 762 -15.25 9.76 -11.47
N ASN A 763 -15.24 10.21 -12.73
CA ASN A 763 -14.72 11.52 -13.10
C ASN A 763 -15.81 12.58 -12.95
N VAL A 764 -15.57 13.61 -12.14
CA VAL A 764 -16.55 14.65 -11.80
C VAL A 764 -16.05 16.00 -12.30
N LYS A 765 -16.94 16.73 -13.00
CA LYS A 765 -16.70 18.09 -13.44
C LYS A 765 -17.89 18.96 -13.05
N SER A 766 -17.61 20.14 -12.52
CA SER A 766 -18.65 21.13 -12.29
C SER A 766 -19.18 21.66 -13.63
N ILE A 767 -20.49 21.63 -13.81
CA ILE A 767 -21.17 22.29 -14.93
C ILE A 767 -21.49 23.71 -14.48
N LYS A 768 -20.77 24.68 -15.07
CA LYS A 768 -20.91 26.11 -14.77
C LYS A 768 -22.11 26.72 -15.49
N SER A 769 -22.67 27.79 -14.91
CA SER A 769 -23.80 28.55 -15.48
C SER A 769 -23.53 29.21 -16.85
N ASN A 770 -22.27 29.30 -17.28
CA ASN A 770 -21.91 29.82 -18.60
C ASN A 770 -22.09 28.79 -19.73
N LEU A 771 -22.25 27.50 -19.42
CA LEU A 771 -22.76 26.48 -20.33
C LEU A 771 -24.30 26.54 -20.28
N LYS A 772 -24.87 27.45 -21.07
CA LYS A 772 -26.29 27.82 -21.01
C LYS A 772 -27.14 26.83 -21.81
N GLY A 773 -28.38 26.55 -21.43
CA GLY A 773 -29.42 26.09 -22.36
C GLY A 773 -29.50 24.60 -22.70
N VAL A 774 -29.84 24.30 -23.97
CA VAL A 774 -30.10 22.94 -24.48
C VAL A 774 -28.78 22.22 -24.78
N ILE A 775 -28.71 20.93 -24.46
CA ILE A 775 -27.56 20.08 -24.83
C ILE A 775 -27.43 20.05 -26.36
N ARG A 776 -26.25 20.39 -26.88
CA ARG A 776 -26.02 20.45 -28.32
C ARG A 776 -26.16 19.08 -29.00
N ASP A 777 -26.47 19.08 -30.29
CA ASP A 777 -26.53 17.84 -31.06
C ASP A 777 -25.19 17.11 -31.08
N LEU A 778 -25.29 15.78 -31.18
CA LEU A 778 -24.15 14.89 -31.39
C LEU A 778 -23.51 15.16 -32.76
N THR A 779 -22.20 15.41 -32.79
CA THR A 779 -21.41 15.41 -34.02
C THR A 779 -20.69 14.08 -34.19
N ALA A 780 -20.56 13.61 -35.43
CA ALA A 780 -19.84 12.37 -35.74
C ALA A 780 -18.32 12.45 -35.42
N THR A 781 -17.82 13.65 -35.10
CA THR A 781 -16.41 13.96 -34.80
C THR A 781 -16.12 14.18 -33.31
N ALA A 782 -17.12 14.00 -32.42
CA ALA A 782 -16.90 14.19 -30.98
C ALA A 782 -15.94 13.14 -30.42
N GLY A 783 -14.76 13.59 -29.98
CA GLY A 783 -13.77 12.73 -29.32
C GLY A 783 -14.25 12.18 -27.96
N PRO A 784 -13.54 11.20 -27.37
CA PRO A 784 -13.87 10.60 -26.08
C PRO A 784 -13.85 11.60 -24.90
N ASP A 785 -13.16 12.74 -25.07
CA ASP A 785 -13.07 13.85 -24.10
C ASP A 785 -14.02 15.02 -24.40
N SER A 786 -14.94 14.85 -25.36
CA SER A 786 -15.96 15.85 -25.65
C SER A 786 -16.80 16.13 -24.41
N ILE A 787 -17.08 17.40 -24.14
CA ILE A 787 -18.03 17.85 -23.10
C ILE A 787 -19.50 17.65 -23.53
N GLN A 788 -19.73 17.10 -24.71
CA GLN A 788 -21.06 16.82 -25.24
C GLN A 788 -21.52 15.43 -24.82
N SER A 789 -22.75 15.34 -24.33
CA SER A 789 -23.44 14.11 -23.97
C SER A 789 -23.37 13.05 -25.07
N ARG A 790 -23.46 11.77 -24.69
CA ARG A 790 -23.71 10.65 -25.62
C ARG A 790 -25.16 10.62 -26.16
N PHE A 791 -26.03 11.49 -25.64
CA PHE A 791 -27.41 11.68 -26.08
C PHE A 791 -27.63 13.13 -26.54
N GLY A 792 -28.57 13.34 -27.47
CA GLY A 792 -28.99 14.69 -27.84
C GLY A 792 -29.71 15.41 -26.69
N GLY A 793 -29.77 16.75 -26.76
CA GLY A 793 -30.58 17.57 -25.86
C GLY A 793 -32.07 17.52 -26.09
N TRP A 794 -32.55 16.53 -26.83
CA TRP A 794 -33.96 16.32 -27.08
C TRP A 794 -34.25 14.86 -27.45
N ASP A 795 -35.50 14.43 -27.24
CA ASP A 795 -36.06 13.17 -27.75
C ASP A 795 -37.42 13.43 -28.40
N TYR A 796 -37.76 12.65 -29.43
CA TYR A 796 -39.13 12.59 -29.96
C TYR A 796 -39.70 11.20 -29.69
N THR A 797 -40.87 11.10 -29.07
CA THR A 797 -41.49 9.82 -28.67
C THR A 797 -42.88 9.66 -29.29
N PRO A 798 -43.16 8.53 -29.98
CA PRO A 798 -42.20 7.47 -30.33
C PRO A 798 -41.26 7.92 -31.45
N SER A 799 -40.00 7.45 -31.43
CA SER A 799 -38.92 8.00 -32.27
C SER A 799 -39.14 7.81 -33.77
N ASN A 800 -39.91 6.80 -34.17
CA ASN A 800 -40.28 6.52 -35.55
C ASN A 800 -41.40 7.43 -36.10
N ASN A 801 -42.10 8.19 -35.24
CA ASN A 801 -43.17 9.11 -35.66
C ASN A 801 -42.69 10.54 -35.90
N ARG A 802 -41.38 10.79 -35.84
CA ARG A 802 -40.83 12.15 -35.96
C ARG A 802 -40.98 12.68 -37.38
N ASN A 803 -41.91 13.62 -37.58
CA ASN A 803 -42.10 14.35 -38.84
C ASN A 803 -41.53 15.78 -38.83
N LEU A 804 -40.97 16.21 -37.69
CA LEU A 804 -40.39 17.54 -37.49
C LEU A 804 -38.86 17.48 -37.33
N GLU A 805 -38.20 18.51 -37.82
CA GLU A 805 -36.77 18.81 -37.65
C GLU A 805 -36.56 20.32 -37.47
N GLY A 806 -35.31 20.75 -37.28
CA GLY A 806 -34.95 22.15 -37.11
C GLY A 806 -34.90 22.95 -38.42
N ALA A 807 -35.37 24.18 -38.38
CA ALA A 807 -35.21 25.13 -39.49
C ALA A 807 -33.74 25.57 -39.63
N VAL A 808 -33.09 25.19 -40.73
CA VAL A 808 -31.64 25.34 -40.96
C VAL A 808 -31.21 26.78 -41.26
N LYS A 809 -32.12 27.64 -41.76
CA LYS A 809 -31.76 28.97 -42.29
C LYS A 809 -32.51 30.14 -41.67
N PHE A 810 -33.26 29.93 -40.57
CA PHE A 810 -33.99 31.05 -39.97
C PHE A 810 -33.04 32.21 -39.63
N ARG A 811 -31.82 31.92 -39.11
CA ARG A 811 -30.67 32.84 -39.04
C ARG A 811 -29.30 32.14 -39.17
N PRO A 812 -28.23 32.84 -39.58
CA PRO A 812 -26.90 32.25 -39.80
C PRO A 812 -26.12 31.81 -38.53
N ALA A 813 -26.60 32.09 -37.32
CA ALA A 813 -25.95 31.67 -36.09
C ALA A 813 -26.98 31.30 -35.00
N ASP A 814 -26.66 30.25 -34.24
CA ASP A 814 -26.97 30.08 -32.79
C ASP A 814 -28.04 29.09 -32.31
N TYR A 815 -28.53 28.15 -33.11
CA TYR A 815 -29.25 27.01 -32.51
C TYR A 815 -28.26 26.10 -31.78
N GLN A 816 -28.59 25.76 -30.54
CA GLN A 816 -27.79 24.82 -29.75
C GLN A 816 -28.00 23.40 -30.25
N SER A 817 -29.26 23.05 -30.57
CA SER A 817 -29.60 21.90 -31.40
C SER A 817 -30.03 22.40 -32.78
N ILE A 818 -29.21 22.13 -33.79
CA ILE A 818 -29.50 22.39 -35.21
C ILE A 818 -30.53 21.37 -35.73
N GLN A 819 -30.43 20.10 -35.32
CA GLN A 819 -31.29 19.02 -35.76
C GLN A 819 -32.75 19.24 -35.40
N MET A 820 -33.03 19.90 -34.27
CA MET A 820 -34.39 20.24 -33.84
C MET A 820 -34.66 21.74 -33.82
N GLY A 821 -33.67 22.60 -34.11
CA GLY A 821 -33.85 24.06 -34.10
C GLY A 821 -34.15 24.60 -32.72
N LEU A 822 -33.49 24.08 -31.67
CA LEU A 822 -33.71 24.46 -30.27
C LEU A 822 -32.58 25.34 -29.75
N VAL A 823 -32.94 26.35 -28.96
CA VAL A 823 -31.99 27.26 -28.30
C VAL A 823 -32.57 27.83 -27.01
N TYR A 824 -31.70 28.03 -26.02
CA TYR A 824 -31.96 28.91 -24.89
C TYR A 824 -31.43 30.32 -25.19
N PRO A 825 -32.28 31.36 -25.08
CA PRO A 825 -31.90 32.72 -25.47
C PRO A 825 -30.90 33.33 -24.47
N SER A 826 -29.68 33.63 -24.93
CA SER A 826 -28.61 34.11 -24.05
C SER A 826 -27.48 34.85 -24.78
N THR A 827 -26.57 35.52 -24.07
CA THR A 827 -25.40 36.14 -24.73
C THR A 827 -24.59 35.11 -25.52
N GLY A 828 -24.40 35.36 -26.82
CA GLY A 828 -23.71 34.49 -27.77
C GLY A 828 -24.57 33.37 -28.37
N PHE A 829 -25.84 33.23 -27.94
CA PHE A 829 -26.79 32.30 -28.53
C PHE A 829 -28.15 32.93 -28.73
N TYR A 830 -28.81 32.67 -29.86
CA TYR A 830 -29.97 33.47 -30.27
C TYR A 830 -29.55 34.96 -30.43
N THR A 831 -30.47 35.88 -30.70
CA THR A 831 -30.16 37.29 -31.03
C THR A 831 -29.59 38.15 -29.89
N ASN A 832 -28.86 37.54 -28.96
CA ASN A 832 -28.37 38.10 -27.70
C ASN A 832 -29.48 38.63 -26.78
N VAL A 833 -30.75 38.30 -27.09
CA VAL A 833 -31.89 38.53 -26.21
C VAL A 833 -31.68 37.64 -24.99
N GLY A 834 -31.50 38.25 -23.81
CA GLY A 834 -31.36 37.50 -22.56
C GLY A 834 -32.71 37.08 -22.00
N SER A 835 -32.81 35.87 -21.47
CA SER A 835 -33.93 35.46 -20.60
C SER A 835 -33.77 36.00 -19.19
N THR A 836 -34.88 36.18 -18.47
CA THR A 836 -34.89 36.36 -17.01
C THR A 836 -34.76 35.05 -16.25
N VAL A 837 -35.09 33.92 -16.89
CA VAL A 837 -34.82 32.58 -16.36
C VAL A 837 -33.32 32.41 -16.31
N LYS A 838 -32.78 31.88 -15.22
CA LYS A 838 -31.35 31.56 -15.15
C LYS A 838 -31.10 30.12 -15.63
N PRO A 839 -29.93 29.80 -16.20
CA PRO A 839 -29.62 28.45 -16.64
C PRO A 839 -29.79 27.36 -15.55
N ASP A 840 -29.56 27.70 -14.28
CA ASP A 840 -29.70 26.79 -13.13
C ASP A 840 -31.15 26.58 -12.65
N GLU A 841 -32.10 27.26 -13.30
CA GLU A 841 -33.56 27.13 -13.10
C GLU A 841 -34.23 26.30 -14.21
N LEU A 842 -33.48 25.90 -15.25
CA LEU A 842 -33.99 25.08 -16.34
C LEU A 842 -34.17 23.62 -15.89
N LEU A 843 -35.30 23.04 -16.27
CA LEU A 843 -35.62 21.62 -16.13
C LEU A 843 -35.99 21.03 -17.50
N PRO A 844 -36.06 19.69 -17.62
CA PRO A 844 -36.60 19.06 -18.80
C PRO A 844 -37.99 19.59 -19.15
N THR A 845 -38.25 19.81 -20.44
CA THR A 845 -39.52 20.36 -20.93
C THR A 845 -40.11 19.46 -22.01
N GLU A 846 -41.36 19.05 -21.84
CA GLU A 846 -42.09 18.18 -22.75
C GLU A 846 -43.15 18.98 -23.52
N ILE A 847 -43.15 18.85 -24.85
CA ILE A 847 -44.21 19.33 -25.74
C ILE A 847 -45.02 18.11 -26.16
N GLU A 848 -46.24 17.99 -25.65
CA GLU A 848 -47.16 16.88 -25.91
C GLU A 848 -48.21 17.29 -26.94
N PHE A 849 -48.19 16.66 -28.12
CA PHE A 849 -49.11 16.94 -29.21
C PHE A 849 -50.48 16.29 -28.96
N THR A 850 -51.55 16.99 -29.33
CA THR A 850 -52.94 16.64 -28.99
C THR A 850 -53.85 16.73 -30.21
N ASP A 851 -54.96 15.99 -30.17
CA ASP A 851 -55.99 16.05 -31.21
C ASP A 851 -57.02 17.16 -30.90
N GLY A 852 -56.63 18.41 -31.11
CA GLY A 852 -57.50 19.57 -30.95
C GLY A 852 -57.77 20.04 -29.50
N THR A 853 -57.20 19.37 -28.49
CA THR A 853 -57.34 19.73 -27.06
C THR A 853 -56.08 20.36 -26.46
N GLY A 854 -55.36 21.17 -27.24
CA GLY A 854 -54.06 21.73 -26.83
C GLY A 854 -54.19 22.86 -25.81
N GLN A 855 -53.38 23.91 -25.96
CA GLN A 855 -53.41 25.06 -25.05
C GLN A 855 -53.56 26.39 -25.79
N LYS A 856 -53.90 27.46 -25.06
CA LYS A 856 -53.82 28.82 -25.57
C LYS A 856 -52.35 29.27 -25.62
N ALA A 857 -51.97 29.91 -26.72
CA ALA A 857 -50.65 30.48 -26.94
C ALA A 857 -50.75 31.96 -27.32
N TYR A 858 -49.76 32.76 -26.91
CA TYR A 858 -49.65 34.15 -27.34
C TYR A 858 -49.20 34.19 -28.79
N ARG A 859 -49.99 34.77 -29.69
CA ARG A 859 -49.58 34.97 -31.08
C ARG A 859 -48.85 36.29 -31.23
N PHE A 860 -47.69 36.23 -31.85
CA PHE A 860 -46.93 37.41 -32.28
C PHE A 860 -46.74 37.39 -33.79
N ILE A 861 -46.90 38.56 -34.40
CA ILE A 861 -46.76 38.78 -35.84
C ILE A 861 -45.73 39.88 -36.11
N ALA A 862 -45.14 39.86 -37.30
CA ALA A 862 -44.15 40.87 -37.70
C ALA A 862 -44.78 42.28 -37.71
N ASP A 863 -44.12 43.24 -37.07
CA ASP A 863 -44.52 44.65 -37.05
C ASP A 863 -44.16 45.30 -38.39
N THR A 864 -45.12 45.30 -39.31
CA THR A 864 -44.99 45.88 -40.65
C THR A 864 -44.72 47.39 -40.67
N SER A 865 -44.82 48.09 -39.53
CA SER A 865 -44.44 49.51 -39.43
C SER A 865 -42.93 49.74 -39.38
N GLN A 866 -42.12 48.68 -39.22
CA GLN A 866 -40.67 48.74 -39.09
C GLN A 866 -39.96 48.36 -40.40
N THR A 867 -38.83 49.00 -40.70
CA THR A 867 -38.03 48.75 -41.93
C THR A 867 -37.34 47.38 -41.95
N ASN A 868 -37.17 46.76 -40.77
CA ASN A 868 -36.65 45.40 -40.60
C ASN A 868 -37.69 44.54 -39.83
N PHE A 869 -38.95 44.55 -40.26
CA PHE A 869 -40.09 43.92 -39.57
C PHE A 869 -39.89 42.45 -39.12
N ASP A 870 -39.04 41.67 -39.80
CA ASP A 870 -38.66 40.30 -39.34
C ASP A 870 -37.77 40.28 -38.08
N ASN A 871 -37.39 41.45 -37.55
CA ASN A 871 -36.75 41.67 -36.25
C ASN A 871 -37.71 42.26 -35.21
N PHE A 872 -38.97 42.55 -35.55
CA PHE A 872 -39.92 43.19 -34.64
C PHE A 872 -41.22 42.41 -34.62
N TYR A 873 -41.53 41.79 -33.49
CA TYR A 873 -42.76 41.03 -33.34
C TYR A 873 -43.61 41.64 -32.23
N ILE A 874 -44.87 41.94 -32.55
CA ILE A 874 -45.85 42.51 -31.63
C ILE A 874 -46.97 41.52 -31.38
N TYR A 875 -47.56 41.59 -30.19
CA TYR A 875 -48.69 40.76 -29.81
C TYR A 875 -49.91 41.06 -30.68
N ASP A 876 -50.59 40.01 -31.14
CA ASP A 876 -51.84 40.10 -31.92
C ASP A 876 -53.03 39.65 -31.07
N LYS A 877 -53.05 38.37 -30.67
CA LYS A 877 -54.12 37.73 -29.89
C LYS A 877 -53.67 36.42 -29.27
N MET A 878 -54.50 35.80 -28.43
CA MET A 878 -54.32 34.38 -28.05
C MET A 878 -54.90 33.47 -29.13
N ILE A 879 -54.19 32.39 -29.44
CA ILE A 879 -54.64 31.36 -30.39
C ILE A 879 -54.53 29.96 -29.79
N ASP A 880 -55.26 28.99 -30.34
CA ASP A 880 -55.10 27.58 -29.96
C ASP A 880 -53.88 26.98 -30.68
N VAL A 881 -53.07 26.23 -29.94
CA VAL A 881 -51.98 25.41 -30.50
C VAL A 881 -52.28 23.94 -30.28
N PRO A 882 -51.82 23.04 -31.16
CA PRO A 882 -52.18 21.63 -31.10
C PRO A 882 -51.35 20.82 -30.09
N PHE A 883 -50.75 21.47 -29.09
CA PHE A 883 -49.91 20.82 -28.09
C PHE A 883 -50.07 21.48 -26.73
N LYS A 884 -49.61 20.78 -25.69
CA LYS A 884 -49.40 21.32 -24.34
C LYS A 884 -47.93 21.26 -23.99
N VAL A 885 -47.44 22.23 -23.24
CA VAL A 885 -46.04 22.25 -22.80
C VAL A 885 -45.95 22.10 -21.30
N TYR A 886 -45.10 21.19 -20.84
CA TYR A 886 -44.89 20.91 -19.43
C TYR A 886 -43.41 21.01 -19.08
N GLU A 887 -43.13 21.61 -17.93
CA GLU A 887 -41.89 21.40 -17.20
C GLU A 887 -41.98 20.12 -16.39
N VAL A 888 -40.93 19.29 -16.43
CA VAL A 888 -40.88 18.00 -15.74
C VAL A 888 -39.76 18.03 -14.71
N ASN A 889 -40.11 17.86 -13.43
CA ASN A 889 -39.14 17.62 -12.37
C ASN A 889 -39.10 16.12 -12.07
N SER A 890 -38.12 15.44 -12.67
CA SER A 890 -37.90 14.01 -12.50
C SER A 890 -37.56 13.63 -11.07
N ASP A 891 -36.86 14.50 -10.34
CA ASP A 891 -36.40 14.22 -8.97
C ASP A 891 -37.57 14.21 -7.97
N LEU A 892 -38.61 15.02 -8.23
CA LEU A 892 -39.82 15.09 -7.40
C LEU A 892 -41.02 14.33 -8.01
N GLY A 893 -40.88 13.75 -9.20
CA GLY A 893 -41.97 13.09 -9.92
C GLY A 893 -43.14 14.03 -10.26
N THR A 894 -42.89 15.33 -10.41
CA THR A 894 -43.93 16.34 -10.67
C THR A 894 -43.81 16.92 -12.08
N ARG A 895 -44.95 17.35 -12.64
CA ARG A 895 -45.00 18.09 -13.93
C ARG A 895 -45.91 19.30 -13.82
N ARG A 896 -45.53 20.41 -14.46
CA ARG A 896 -46.21 21.72 -14.39
C ARG A 896 -46.40 22.29 -15.79
N GLN A 897 -47.61 22.72 -16.14
CA GLN A 897 -47.90 23.25 -17.48
C GLN A 897 -47.38 24.69 -17.64
N LEU A 898 -46.82 25.02 -18.80
CA LEU A 898 -46.15 26.29 -19.09
C LEU A 898 -46.89 27.14 -20.12
N ASN A 899 -46.74 28.47 -20.04
CA ASN A 899 -47.16 29.37 -21.12
C ASN A 899 -46.26 29.25 -22.37
N VAL A 900 -46.84 29.49 -23.54
CA VAL A 900 -46.10 29.49 -24.81
C VAL A 900 -46.54 30.62 -25.74
N ALA A 901 -45.65 31.08 -26.61
CA ALA A 901 -45.97 31.96 -27.73
C ALA A 901 -45.66 31.31 -29.07
N ILE A 902 -46.48 31.62 -30.08
CA ILE A 902 -46.22 31.31 -31.48
C ILE A 902 -45.89 32.60 -32.21
N VAL A 903 -44.74 32.63 -32.86
CA VAL A 903 -44.36 33.71 -33.77
C VAL A 903 -44.53 33.21 -35.20
N ASN A 904 -45.35 33.91 -35.98
CA ASN A 904 -45.48 33.66 -37.41
C ASN A 904 -44.79 34.82 -38.16
N SER A 905 -43.64 34.57 -38.81
CA SER A 905 -42.91 35.60 -39.57
C SER A 905 -43.18 35.49 -41.07
N LYS A 906 -44.01 36.40 -41.58
CA LYS A 906 -44.07 36.80 -43.00
C LYS A 906 -45.02 37.99 -43.15
N THR A 907 -44.74 38.89 -44.09
CA THR A 907 -45.63 39.97 -44.47
C THR A 907 -46.95 39.44 -45.05
N PRO A 908 -48.08 40.17 -44.87
CA PRO A 908 -49.27 39.99 -45.69
C PRO A 908 -48.89 40.05 -47.19
N GLY A 909 -49.23 39.01 -47.97
CA GLY A 909 -49.00 38.96 -49.43
C GLY A 909 -47.79 38.16 -49.91
N ALA A 910 -46.98 37.59 -49.01
CA ALA A 910 -45.89 36.73 -49.42
C ALA A 910 -46.40 35.34 -49.87
N ASN A 911 -45.72 34.66 -50.81
CA ASN A 911 -46.12 33.34 -51.32
C ASN A 911 -45.19 32.26 -50.75
N PRO A 912 -45.70 31.21 -50.06
CA PRO A 912 -47.10 31.02 -49.62
C PRO A 912 -47.54 32.04 -48.55
N PRO A 913 -48.86 32.32 -48.43
CA PRO A 913 -49.44 33.30 -47.51
C PRO A 913 -49.14 32.98 -46.03
N MET A 914 -49.17 34.01 -45.18
CA MET A 914 -48.97 33.86 -43.73
C MET A 914 -50.00 32.88 -43.16
N GLN A 915 -49.52 31.75 -42.65
CA GLN A 915 -50.36 30.74 -42.02
C GLN A 915 -50.54 31.08 -40.52
N GLU A 916 -51.77 30.98 -40.03
CA GLU A 916 -52.11 31.21 -38.62
C GLU A 916 -51.91 29.91 -37.83
N GLY A 917 -51.27 30.02 -36.66
CA GLY A 917 -51.08 28.89 -35.77
C GLY A 917 -49.78 28.13 -35.97
N PHE A 918 -49.74 26.89 -35.48
CA PHE A 918 -48.60 25.99 -35.57
C PHE A 918 -48.64 25.22 -36.89
N THR A 919 -48.13 25.84 -37.94
CA THR A 919 -48.15 25.30 -39.31
C THR A 919 -46.75 25.33 -39.93
N PRO A 920 -45.79 24.54 -39.41
CA PRO A 920 -44.45 24.48 -40.00
C PRO A 920 -44.52 23.87 -41.42
N THR A 921 -43.65 24.34 -42.31
CA THR A 921 -43.54 23.85 -43.70
C THR A 921 -42.23 23.08 -43.91
N ALA A 922 -42.06 22.44 -45.07
CA ALA A 922 -40.84 21.69 -45.41
C ALA A 922 -39.72 22.55 -46.05
N ASP A 923 -39.92 23.86 -46.21
CA ASP A 923 -38.87 24.75 -46.70
C ASP A 923 -37.76 24.97 -45.65
N SER A 924 -36.59 25.45 -46.06
CA SER A 924 -35.43 25.59 -45.15
C SER A 924 -35.64 26.52 -43.94
N LEU A 925 -36.73 27.29 -43.92
CA LEU A 925 -37.10 28.21 -42.85
C LEU A 925 -38.23 27.66 -41.98
N GLY A 926 -38.80 26.48 -42.29
CA GLY A 926 -39.93 25.92 -41.55
C GLY A 926 -41.19 26.79 -41.61
N GLY A 927 -41.34 27.60 -42.66
CA GLY A 927 -42.44 28.56 -42.76
C GLY A 927 -42.25 29.75 -41.82
N LYS A 928 -41.05 29.89 -41.24
CA LYS A 928 -40.68 30.92 -40.26
C LYS A 928 -41.57 30.94 -39.02
N VAL A 929 -41.98 29.75 -38.57
CA VAL A 929 -42.68 29.53 -37.30
C VAL A 929 -41.65 29.42 -36.16
N LEU A 930 -41.84 30.17 -35.08
CA LEU A 930 -41.12 29.96 -33.82
C LEU A 930 -42.09 29.66 -32.69
N VAL A 931 -41.70 28.76 -31.81
CA VAL A 931 -42.37 28.51 -30.54
C VAL A 931 -41.47 29.02 -29.42
N TYR A 932 -41.95 29.96 -28.62
CA TYR A 932 -41.29 30.40 -27.40
C TYR A 932 -41.98 29.71 -26.22
N ILE A 933 -41.18 29.11 -25.35
CA ILE A 933 -41.65 28.47 -24.13
C ILE A 933 -41.27 29.37 -22.96
N PHE A 934 -42.24 29.73 -22.12
CA PHE A 934 -42.02 30.56 -20.93
C PHE A 934 -41.95 29.71 -19.66
N LYS A 935 -41.32 30.22 -18.61
CA LYS A 935 -41.19 29.53 -17.30
C LYS A 935 -42.43 29.67 -16.42
N SER A 936 -43.28 30.65 -16.69
CA SER A 936 -44.51 30.94 -15.95
C SER A 936 -45.56 29.83 -16.12
N ASP A 937 -46.42 29.72 -15.10
CA ASP A 937 -47.55 28.78 -15.09
C ASP A 937 -48.54 29.10 -16.20
N TYR A 938 -49.00 28.04 -16.88
CA TYR A 938 -49.99 28.17 -17.94
C TYR A 938 -51.25 28.91 -17.47
N SER A 939 -51.66 29.92 -18.25
CA SER A 939 -52.93 30.61 -18.12
C SER A 939 -53.60 30.74 -19.49
N PRO A 940 -54.90 30.44 -19.62
CA PRO A 940 -55.62 30.69 -20.87
C PRO A 940 -55.91 32.19 -21.09
N ASN A 941 -55.70 33.03 -20.07
CA ASN A 941 -55.92 34.48 -20.13
C ASN A 941 -54.60 35.22 -20.42
N PRO A 942 -54.60 36.26 -21.28
CA PRO A 942 -53.40 37.03 -21.60
C PRO A 942 -52.82 37.75 -20.36
N ASP A 943 -51.52 37.60 -20.14
CA ASP A 943 -50.75 38.35 -19.15
C ASP A 943 -50.11 39.60 -19.81
N PRO A 944 -50.35 40.82 -19.26
CA PRO A 944 -49.73 42.06 -19.73
C PRO A 944 -48.21 42.01 -19.87
N SER A 945 -47.55 41.16 -19.07
CA SER A 945 -46.09 40.95 -19.08
C SER A 945 -45.59 40.39 -20.40
N TYR A 946 -46.44 39.71 -21.18
CA TYR A 946 -46.13 39.22 -22.53
C TYR A 946 -46.70 40.13 -23.62
N THR A 947 -47.93 40.61 -23.46
CA THR A 947 -48.63 41.32 -24.54
C THR A 947 -48.06 42.70 -24.85
N SER A 948 -47.29 43.31 -23.93
CA SER A 948 -46.68 44.63 -24.13
C SER A 948 -45.22 44.58 -24.63
N LYS A 949 -44.74 43.41 -25.05
CA LYS A 949 -43.31 43.14 -25.28
C LYS A 949 -43.00 42.84 -26.74
N ASN A 950 -41.74 43.06 -27.14
CA ASN A 950 -41.19 42.59 -28.41
C ASN A 950 -40.19 41.47 -28.14
N LEU A 951 -40.56 40.24 -28.48
CA LEU A 951 -39.80 39.03 -28.13
C LEU A 951 -38.38 38.94 -28.73
N PHE A 952 -37.94 39.95 -29.51
CA PHE A 952 -36.74 39.88 -30.35
C PHE A 952 -35.65 40.93 -30.09
N LEU A 953 -35.94 42.11 -29.51
CA LEU A 953 -34.96 43.21 -29.45
C LEU A 953 -34.64 43.76 -28.06
N SER A 954 -35.46 43.49 -27.04
CA SER A 954 -35.14 43.74 -25.61
C SER A 954 -36.30 43.29 -24.74
N VAL A 955 -36.29 42.03 -24.32
CA VAL A 955 -37.27 41.51 -23.37
C VAL A 955 -36.58 40.93 -22.15
N GLN A 956 -36.77 41.56 -20.99
CA GLN A 956 -36.72 40.84 -19.71
C GLN A 956 -38.02 40.04 -19.58
N VAL A 957 -38.07 38.89 -20.23
CA VAL A 957 -39.18 37.94 -20.16
C VAL A 957 -38.61 36.55 -19.84
N ASP A 958 -39.40 35.69 -19.26
CA ASP A 958 -39.01 34.40 -18.70
C ASP A 958 -38.98 33.28 -19.74
N ILE A 959 -38.22 33.47 -20.83
CA ILE A 959 -38.13 32.49 -21.93
C ILE A 959 -37.22 31.32 -21.50
N SER A 960 -37.77 30.11 -21.43
CA SER A 960 -37.02 28.87 -21.20
C SER A 960 -36.39 28.34 -22.48
N TYR A 961 -37.12 28.28 -23.60
CA TYR A 961 -36.58 27.80 -24.88
C TYR A 961 -37.25 28.48 -26.06
N VAL A 962 -36.52 28.56 -27.17
CA VAL A 962 -37.04 28.91 -28.49
C VAL A 962 -36.86 27.69 -29.40
N TRP A 963 -37.94 27.30 -30.07
CA TRP A 963 -37.97 26.18 -31.00
C TRP A 963 -38.40 26.64 -32.40
N ALA A 964 -37.62 26.28 -33.42
CA ALA A 964 -37.87 26.59 -34.81
C ALA A 964 -38.15 25.31 -35.62
N PRO A 965 -39.39 24.79 -35.58
CA PRO A 965 -39.77 23.55 -36.26
C PRO A 965 -39.85 23.72 -37.78
N LYS A 966 -39.55 22.63 -38.48
CA LYS A 966 -39.69 22.46 -39.93
C LYS A 966 -40.18 21.03 -40.20
N LEU A 967 -41.03 20.85 -41.21
CA LEU A 967 -41.39 19.51 -41.68
C LEU A 967 -40.23 18.84 -42.39
N ILE A 968 -40.02 17.55 -42.10
CA ILE A 968 -39.05 16.72 -42.82
C ILE A 968 -39.48 16.54 -44.29
N ALA A 969 -40.79 16.33 -44.52
CA ALA A 969 -41.38 16.18 -45.85
C ALA A 969 -42.71 16.93 -45.97
N GLY A 970 -42.95 17.58 -47.11
CA GLY A 970 -44.09 18.49 -47.30
C GLY A 970 -45.48 17.86 -47.34
N ASN A 971 -45.58 16.53 -47.46
CA ASN A 971 -46.85 15.78 -47.53
C ASN A 971 -47.13 14.92 -46.29
N SER A 972 -46.31 15.01 -45.24
CA SER A 972 -46.50 14.25 -44.00
C SER A 972 -47.38 15.01 -43.01
N PRO A 973 -48.18 14.33 -42.15
CA PRO A 973 -48.84 14.99 -41.03
C PRO A 973 -47.79 15.64 -40.11
N VAL A 974 -48.09 16.83 -39.58
CA VAL A 974 -47.14 17.61 -38.76
C VAL A 974 -46.68 16.84 -37.53
N PHE A 975 -47.59 16.11 -36.90
CA PHE A 975 -47.40 15.24 -35.75
C PHE A 975 -48.51 14.19 -35.75
N THR A 976 -48.37 13.17 -34.91
CA THR A 976 -49.47 12.28 -34.52
C THR A 976 -49.93 12.67 -33.11
N PRO A 977 -51.25 12.73 -32.82
CA PRO A 977 -51.71 12.97 -31.46
C PRO A 977 -51.11 11.96 -30.47
N GLY A 978 -50.57 12.45 -29.35
CA GLY A 978 -49.82 11.67 -28.37
C GLY A 978 -48.31 11.67 -28.56
N ASP A 979 -47.80 12.17 -29.70
CA ASP A 979 -46.36 12.39 -29.88
C ASP A 979 -45.83 13.40 -28.86
N LYS A 980 -44.57 13.22 -28.45
CA LYS A 980 -43.90 14.09 -27.46
C LYS A 980 -42.52 14.52 -27.94
N LEU A 981 -42.23 15.81 -27.89
CA LEU A 981 -40.87 16.35 -27.99
C LEU A 981 -40.40 16.75 -26.60
N THR A 982 -39.41 16.05 -26.06
CA THR A 982 -38.77 16.37 -24.77
C THR A 982 -37.47 17.11 -25.01
N ILE A 983 -37.23 18.19 -24.28
CA ILE A 983 -36.04 19.05 -24.34
C ILE A 983 -35.28 18.89 -23.02
N TYR A 984 -33.97 18.69 -23.09
CA TYR A 984 -33.08 18.50 -21.93
C TYR A 984 -32.04 19.62 -21.83
N PRO A 985 -31.99 20.36 -20.70
CA PRO A 985 -30.97 21.39 -20.49
C PRO A 985 -29.63 20.82 -19.99
N TYR A 986 -28.58 21.65 -20.08
CA TYR A 986 -27.40 21.52 -19.22
C TYR A 986 -27.80 21.84 -17.78
N MET A 987 -27.83 20.84 -16.90
CA MET A 987 -28.10 21.08 -15.48
C MET A 987 -26.84 21.60 -14.78
N VAL A 988 -26.92 22.82 -14.24
CA VAL A 988 -25.85 23.42 -13.44
C VAL A 988 -25.63 22.61 -12.16
N THR A 989 -24.38 22.30 -11.84
CA THR A 989 -24.03 21.61 -10.58
C THR A 989 -24.17 22.58 -9.41
N LYS A 990 -24.96 22.21 -8.40
CA LYS A 990 -25.20 23.00 -7.17
C LYS A 990 -25.47 22.09 -5.96
N PRO A 991 -25.39 22.59 -4.72
CA PRO A 991 -25.63 21.77 -3.53
C PRO A 991 -27.01 21.10 -3.61
N GLY A 992 -27.06 19.79 -3.33
CA GLY A 992 -28.27 18.96 -3.37
C GLY A 992 -28.53 18.26 -4.71
N VAL A 993 -27.87 18.66 -5.79
CA VAL A 993 -27.95 17.95 -7.08
C VAL A 993 -27.17 16.65 -7.02
N SER A 994 -27.72 15.57 -7.60
CA SER A 994 -27.01 14.29 -7.72
C SER A 994 -27.09 13.63 -9.09
N TYR A 995 -26.04 12.88 -9.42
CA TYR A 995 -25.96 11.97 -10.55
C TYR A 995 -26.03 10.54 -10.04
N GLU A 996 -26.84 9.71 -10.66
CA GLU A 996 -27.00 8.31 -10.29
C GLU A 996 -26.66 7.41 -11.48
N PHE A 997 -25.99 6.30 -11.21
CA PHE A 997 -25.71 5.26 -12.21
C PHE A 997 -25.76 3.89 -11.52
N VAL A 998 -25.92 2.84 -12.32
CA VAL A 998 -26.01 1.46 -11.83
C VAL A 998 -24.91 0.61 -12.43
N THR A 999 -24.41 -0.33 -11.64
CA THR A 999 -23.55 -1.42 -12.09
C THR A 999 -24.25 -2.75 -11.86
N LYS A 1000 -23.73 -3.78 -12.50
CA LYS A 1000 -24.21 -5.15 -12.46
C LYS A 1000 -23.01 -6.05 -12.28
N ALA A 1001 -23.09 -6.97 -11.33
CA ALA A 1001 -22.03 -7.93 -11.08
C ALA A 1001 -21.85 -8.86 -12.30
N PRO A 1002 -20.61 -9.28 -12.60
CA PRO A 1002 -20.38 -10.34 -13.58
C PRO A 1002 -20.96 -11.66 -13.08
N LEU A 1003 -21.36 -12.51 -14.01
CA LEU A 1003 -21.67 -13.90 -13.71
C LEU A 1003 -20.37 -14.69 -13.75
N PHE A 1004 -20.07 -15.42 -12.68
CA PHE A 1004 -18.96 -16.36 -12.64
C PHE A 1004 -19.49 -17.79 -12.58
N ALA A 1005 -18.83 -18.70 -13.31
CA ALA A 1005 -19.12 -20.12 -13.28
C ALA A 1005 -20.60 -20.49 -13.55
N ASN A 1006 -21.30 -19.73 -14.40
CA ASN A 1006 -22.70 -19.99 -14.70
C ASN A 1006 -22.83 -21.13 -15.72
N ASN A 1007 -23.56 -22.19 -15.34
CA ASN A 1007 -23.71 -23.39 -16.17
C ASN A 1007 -24.42 -23.10 -17.50
N GLU A 1008 -25.48 -22.29 -17.50
CA GLU A 1008 -26.23 -21.96 -18.72
C GLU A 1008 -25.36 -21.21 -19.73
N VAL A 1009 -24.58 -20.23 -19.25
CA VAL A 1009 -23.59 -19.50 -20.04
C VAL A 1009 -22.52 -20.46 -20.58
N ALA A 1010 -21.99 -21.34 -19.72
CA ALA A 1010 -20.96 -22.30 -20.11
C ALA A 1010 -21.43 -23.26 -21.20
N THR A 1011 -22.65 -23.80 -21.06
CA THR A 1011 -23.27 -24.70 -22.03
C THR A 1011 -23.56 -23.99 -23.35
N THR A 1012 -24.16 -22.81 -23.30
CA THR A 1012 -24.55 -22.06 -24.51
C THR A 1012 -23.34 -21.67 -25.37
N ARG A 1013 -22.21 -21.35 -24.74
CA ARG A 1013 -20.95 -20.98 -25.44
C ARG A 1013 -20.00 -22.16 -25.67
N ASN A 1014 -20.39 -23.36 -25.24
CA ASN A 1014 -19.57 -24.57 -25.30
C ASN A 1014 -18.17 -24.37 -24.67
N ASP A 1015 -18.12 -23.77 -23.48
CA ASP A 1015 -16.87 -23.35 -22.84
C ASP A 1015 -15.94 -24.52 -22.47
N LEU A 1016 -16.46 -25.75 -22.35
CA LEU A 1016 -15.63 -26.92 -22.10
C LEU A 1016 -14.60 -27.19 -23.22
N GLU A 1017 -14.86 -26.73 -24.45
CA GLU A 1017 -13.90 -26.83 -25.57
C GLU A 1017 -12.68 -25.92 -25.42
N LYS A 1018 -12.72 -24.97 -24.49
CA LYS A 1018 -11.61 -24.07 -24.19
C LYS A 1018 -10.69 -24.61 -23.08
N ILE A 1019 -11.04 -25.74 -22.46
CA ILE A 1019 -10.20 -26.40 -21.46
C ILE A 1019 -8.87 -26.77 -22.11
N ARG A 1020 -7.76 -26.45 -21.44
CA ARG A 1020 -6.40 -26.80 -21.88
C ARG A 1020 -5.61 -27.36 -20.72
N VAL A 1021 -4.69 -28.27 -21.00
CA VAL A 1021 -3.69 -28.78 -20.06
C VAL A 1021 -2.35 -28.14 -20.39
N VAL A 1022 -1.64 -27.58 -19.39
CA VAL A 1022 -0.38 -26.87 -19.58
C VAL A 1022 0.62 -27.26 -18.48
N PRO A 1023 1.88 -27.59 -18.81
CA PRO A 1023 2.38 -27.83 -20.17
C PRO A 1023 1.80 -29.13 -20.75
N ASN A 1024 1.59 -29.15 -22.06
CA ASN A 1024 1.17 -30.37 -22.78
C ASN A 1024 1.63 -30.28 -24.24
N PRO A 1025 2.57 -31.13 -24.71
CA PRO A 1025 3.29 -32.17 -23.94
C PRO A 1025 4.13 -31.60 -22.78
N TYR A 1026 4.27 -32.39 -21.71
CA TYR A 1026 5.25 -32.17 -20.64
C TYR A 1026 6.58 -32.84 -21.02
N TYR A 1027 7.69 -32.10 -21.04
CA TYR A 1027 8.99 -32.55 -21.57
C TYR A 1027 10.09 -32.66 -20.51
N GLY A 1028 9.96 -33.63 -19.60
CA GLY A 1028 10.94 -33.93 -18.55
C GLY A 1028 10.95 -32.90 -17.42
N PHE A 1029 10.91 -31.62 -17.77
CA PHE A 1029 10.86 -30.45 -16.90
C PHE A 1029 9.93 -29.36 -17.48
N SER A 1030 9.50 -28.46 -16.62
CA SER A 1030 8.84 -27.19 -16.95
C SER A 1030 9.44 -26.08 -16.09
N ASP A 1031 9.54 -24.86 -16.63
CA ASP A 1031 9.89 -23.67 -15.84
C ASP A 1031 8.85 -23.35 -14.74
N LEU A 1032 7.70 -24.05 -14.75
CA LEU A 1032 6.67 -23.97 -13.73
C LEU A 1032 6.87 -24.98 -12.59
N ASP A 1033 7.73 -25.99 -12.75
CA ASP A 1033 7.93 -27.02 -11.73
C ASP A 1033 8.52 -26.41 -10.45
N ARG A 1034 8.02 -26.85 -9.29
CA ARG A 1034 8.50 -26.32 -8.00
C ARG A 1034 9.83 -26.93 -7.58
N SER A 1035 10.11 -28.15 -8.03
CA SER A 1035 11.38 -28.83 -7.85
C SER A 1035 11.52 -29.98 -8.85
N LEU A 1036 12.69 -30.63 -8.89
CA LEU A 1036 12.89 -31.84 -9.70
C LEU A 1036 11.92 -33.00 -9.32
N THR A 1037 11.35 -32.97 -8.11
CA THR A 1037 10.45 -34.01 -7.59
C THR A 1037 8.99 -33.55 -7.54
N ASP A 1038 8.72 -32.24 -7.52
CA ASP A 1038 7.37 -31.66 -7.53
C ASP A 1038 7.04 -31.11 -8.92
N ARG A 1039 6.62 -32.04 -9.78
CA ARG A 1039 6.31 -31.83 -11.19
C ARG A 1039 4.80 -31.87 -11.39
N PHE A 1040 4.25 -30.97 -12.21
CA PHE A 1040 2.80 -30.93 -12.40
C PHE A 1040 2.36 -30.46 -13.79
N VAL A 1041 1.13 -30.81 -14.14
CA VAL A 1041 0.38 -30.18 -15.23
C VAL A 1041 -0.87 -29.52 -14.68
N THR A 1042 -1.25 -28.38 -15.25
CA THR A 1042 -2.42 -27.61 -14.84
C THR A 1042 -3.52 -27.72 -15.87
N PHE A 1043 -4.71 -28.15 -15.47
CA PHE A 1043 -5.92 -27.98 -16.25
C PHE A 1043 -6.42 -26.54 -16.07
N ARG A 1044 -6.74 -25.84 -17.16
CA ARG A 1044 -7.13 -24.42 -17.18
C ARG A 1044 -8.51 -24.24 -17.80
N HIS A 1045 -9.16 -23.13 -17.44
CA HIS A 1045 -10.52 -22.77 -17.88
C HIS A 1045 -11.59 -23.81 -17.50
N LEU A 1046 -11.40 -24.47 -16.35
CA LEU A 1046 -12.39 -25.39 -15.81
C LEU A 1046 -13.61 -24.63 -15.27
N PRO A 1047 -14.79 -25.28 -15.24
CA PRO A 1047 -15.91 -24.86 -14.40
C PRO A 1047 -15.50 -24.77 -12.92
N ALA A 1048 -16.31 -24.08 -12.11
CA ALA A 1048 -16.07 -24.00 -10.67
C ALA A 1048 -16.05 -25.39 -10.01
N THR A 1049 -16.90 -26.32 -10.46
CA THR A 1049 -16.97 -27.70 -9.94
C THR A 1049 -16.92 -28.71 -11.09
N CYS A 1050 -16.03 -29.70 -11.02
CA CYS A 1050 -15.94 -30.80 -11.97
C CYS A 1050 -15.12 -31.97 -11.42
N THR A 1051 -15.32 -33.17 -11.98
CA THR A 1051 -14.47 -34.35 -11.72
C THR A 1051 -13.58 -34.61 -12.93
N ILE A 1052 -12.28 -34.83 -12.72
CA ILE A 1052 -11.34 -35.23 -13.78
C ILE A 1052 -10.84 -36.63 -13.47
N LYS A 1053 -11.10 -37.57 -14.38
CA LYS A 1053 -10.57 -38.94 -14.30
C LYS A 1053 -9.51 -39.13 -15.37
N ILE A 1054 -8.31 -39.50 -14.95
CA ILE A 1054 -7.15 -39.65 -15.82
C ILE A 1054 -6.88 -41.13 -16.03
N TYR A 1055 -6.78 -41.54 -17.28
CA TYR A 1055 -6.62 -42.92 -17.71
C TYR A 1055 -5.36 -43.13 -18.55
N THR A 1056 -4.84 -44.36 -18.55
CA THR A 1056 -3.92 -44.82 -19.61
C THR A 1056 -4.66 -44.95 -20.94
N LEU A 1057 -3.93 -45.07 -22.06
CA LEU A 1057 -4.53 -45.42 -23.35
C LEU A 1057 -5.29 -46.76 -23.34
N ASN A 1058 -4.95 -47.67 -22.43
CA ASN A 1058 -5.64 -48.96 -22.27
C ASN A 1058 -6.93 -48.86 -21.44
N GLY A 1059 -7.22 -47.70 -20.85
CA GLY A 1059 -8.42 -47.46 -20.05
C GLY A 1059 -8.24 -47.71 -18.54
N ASP A 1060 -7.01 -47.91 -18.06
CA ASP A 1060 -6.74 -48.07 -16.62
C ASP A 1060 -6.82 -46.71 -15.92
N LEU A 1061 -7.56 -46.63 -14.82
CA LEU A 1061 -7.68 -45.40 -14.03
C LEU A 1061 -6.38 -45.12 -13.26
N ILE A 1062 -5.77 -43.97 -13.52
CA ILE A 1062 -4.53 -43.53 -12.88
C ILE A 1062 -4.82 -42.63 -11.68
N LYS A 1063 -5.67 -41.61 -11.85
CA LYS A 1063 -5.97 -40.62 -10.81
C LYS A 1063 -7.37 -40.07 -11.01
N THR A 1064 -8.08 -39.81 -9.90
CA THR A 1064 -9.28 -38.97 -9.90
C THR A 1064 -8.99 -37.67 -9.17
N LEU A 1065 -9.29 -36.55 -9.81
CA LEU A 1065 -9.19 -35.21 -9.24
C LEU A 1065 -10.60 -34.65 -9.09
N ASN A 1066 -10.99 -34.28 -7.88
CA ASN A 1066 -12.26 -33.63 -7.61
C ASN A 1066 -11.99 -32.13 -7.44
N LYS A 1067 -12.53 -31.32 -8.34
CA LYS A 1067 -12.47 -29.87 -8.24
C LYS A 1067 -13.79 -29.37 -7.69
N GLU A 1068 -13.72 -28.74 -6.53
CA GLU A 1068 -14.83 -28.00 -5.94
C GLU A 1068 -14.65 -26.49 -6.16
N ALA A 1069 -15.72 -25.73 -5.99
CA ALA A 1069 -15.66 -24.28 -6.04
C ALA A 1069 -14.74 -23.75 -4.92
N GLY A 1070 -13.74 -22.95 -5.31
CA GLY A 1070 -12.87 -22.27 -4.36
C GLY A 1070 -13.62 -21.17 -3.58
N PRO A 1071 -13.01 -20.63 -2.51
CA PRO A 1071 -13.61 -19.54 -1.72
C PRO A 1071 -13.84 -18.27 -2.55
N ASN A 1072 -13.04 -18.05 -3.60
CA ASN A 1072 -13.30 -17.05 -4.62
C ASN A 1072 -13.62 -17.73 -5.96
N VAL A 1073 -14.90 -17.69 -6.33
CA VAL A 1073 -15.39 -18.35 -7.55
C VAL A 1073 -14.81 -17.71 -8.81
N SER A 1074 -14.52 -16.41 -8.81
CA SER A 1074 -14.04 -15.70 -10.01
C SER A 1074 -12.68 -16.15 -10.52
N THR A 1075 -11.86 -16.74 -9.65
CA THR A 1075 -10.53 -17.27 -9.96
C THR A 1075 -10.48 -18.80 -9.93
N SER A 1076 -11.59 -19.49 -9.64
CA SER A 1076 -11.63 -20.94 -9.50
C SER A 1076 -11.73 -21.66 -10.87
N SER A 1077 -10.68 -21.56 -11.70
CA SER A 1077 -10.68 -22.09 -13.07
C SER A 1077 -9.60 -23.15 -13.34
N THR A 1078 -8.82 -23.52 -12.33
CA THR A 1078 -7.69 -24.43 -12.48
C THR A 1078 -7.70 -25.58 -11.47
N ILE A 1079 -7.04 -26.68 -11.81
CA ILE A 1079 -6.61 -27.73 -10.87
C ILE A 1079 -5.31 -28.34 -11.39
N GLU A 1080 -4.41 -28.69 -10.48
CA GLU A 1080 -3.14 -29.31 -10.81
C GLU A 1080 -3.22 -30.82 -10.69
N TRP A 1081 -2.53 -31.52 -11.60
CA TRP A 1081 -2.17 -32.91 -11.44
C TRP A 1081 -0.67 -32.99 -11.24
N ASN A 1082 -0.25 -33.47 -10.07
CA ASN A 1082 1.15 -33.72 -9.72
C ASN A 1082 1.80 -34.91 -10.47
N MET A 1083 1.17 -35.37 -11.57
CA MET A 1083 1.63 -36.48 -12.39
C MET A 1083 1.93 -37.77 -11.60
N THR A 1084 1.13 -38.03 -10.56
CA THR A 1084 1.15 -39.29 -9.81
C THR A 1084 -0.14 -40.08 -9.98
N ASN A 1085 -0.07 -41.38 -9.73
CA ASN A 1085 -1.25 -42.24 -9.62
C ASN A 1085 -1.97 -42.05 -8.26
N GLN A 1086 -3.04 -42.80 -8.03
CA GLN A 1086 -3.84 -42.73 -6.81
C GLN A 1086 -3.01 -42.99 -5.53
N ASP A 1087 -1.97 -43.83 -5.62
CA ASP A 1087 -1.04 -44.18 -4.55
C ASP A 1087 0.15 -43.21 -4.43
N ASN A 1088 0.09 -42.06 -5.11
CA ASN A 1088 1.13 -41.03 -5.17
C ASN A 1088 2.48 -41.51 -5.77
N SER A 1089 2.47 -42.57 -6.57
CA SER A 1089 3.64 -42.98 -7.36
C SER A 1089 3.70 -42.20 -8.69
N PRO A 1090 4.87 -41.68 -9.11
CA PRO A 1090 5.05 -40.99 -10.39
C PRO A 1090 4.60 -41.85 -11.58
N VAL A 1091 3.98 -41.23 -12.57
CA VAL A 1091 3.56 -41.94 -13.78
C VAL A 1091 4.70 -42.04 -14.81
N ALA A 1092 4.66 -43.07 -15.66
CA ALA A 1092 5.67 -43.26 -16.69
C ALA A 1092 5.50 -42.29 -17.88
N SER A 1093 6.53 -42.17 -18.71
CA SER A 1093 6.40 -41.52 -20.01
C SER A 1093 5.30 -42.19 -20.85
N GLY A 1094 4.38 -41.41 -21.41
CA GLY A 1094 3.25 -41.95 -22.14
C GLY A 1094 2.16 -40.93 -22.47
N ILE A 1095 1.10 -41.43 -23.11
CA ILE A 1095 -0.11 -40.67 -23.41
C ILE A 1095 -1.19 -41.07 -22.41
N TYR A 1096 -1.83 -40.07 -21.81
CA TYR A 1096 -2.92 -40.19 -20.87
C TYR A 1096 -4.18 -39.51 -21.42
N ILE A 1097 -5.34 -40.00 -21.01
CA ILE A 1097 -6.65 -39.47 -21.39
C ILE A 1097 -7.32 -38.91 -20.14
N ALA A 1098 -7.66 -37.63 -20.14
CA ALA A 1098 -8.43 -37.01 -19.06
C ALA A 1098 -9.89 -36.86 -19.50
N LEU A 1099 -10.80 -37.51 -18.78
CA LEU A 1099 -12.24 -37.30 -18.87
C LEU A 1099 -12.65 -36.28 -17.81
N ILE A 1100 -13.01 -35.08 -18.27
CA ILE A 1100 -13.57 -34.01 -17.44
C ILE A 1100 -15.09 -34.12 -17.48
N ASP A 1101 -15.70 -34.33 -16.31
CA ASP A 1101 -17.14 -34.37 -16.11
C ASP A 1101 -17.58 -33.14 -15.30
N ALA A 1102 -18.33 -32.25 -15.94
CA ALA A 1102 -18.80 -30.99 -15.36
C ALA A 1102 -20.33 -31.05 -15.16
N PRO A 1103 -20.80 -31.25 -13.91
CA PRO A 1103 -22.21 -31.38 -13.62
C PRO A 1103 -23.05 -30.20 -14.12
N GLY A 1104 -24.09 -30.50 -14.89
CA GLY A 1104 -25.00 -29.48 -15.45
C GLY A 1104 -24.44 -28.69 -16.64
N ILE A 1105 -23.23 -29.00 -17.11
CA ILE A 1105 -22.63 -28.39 -18.31
C ILE A 1105 -22.41 -29.44 -19.40
N GLY A 1106 -21.69 -30.54 -19.09
CA GLY A 1106 -21.34 -31.60 -20.04
C GLY A 1106 -20.03 -32.31 -19.71
N GLN A 1107 -19.52 -33.08 -20.67
CA GLN A 1107 -18.26 -33.83 -20.55
C GLN A 1107 -17.27 -33.42 -21.65
N LYS A 1108 -15.97 -33.45 -21.32
CA LYS A 1108 -14.88 -33.18 -22.25
C LYS A 1108 -13.78 -34.22 -22.09
N VAL A 1109 -13.15 -34.60 -23.19
CA VAL A 1109 -11.96 -35.47 -23.21
C VAL A 1109 -10.75 -34.65 -23.67
N GLU A 1110 -9.68 -34.72 -22.89
CA GLU A 1110 -8.37 -34.13 -23.21
C GLU A 1110 -7.29 -35.20 -23.27
N LYS A 1111 -6.27 -34.98 -24.12
CA LYS A 1111 -5.12 -35.88 -24.27
C LYS A 1111 -3.91 -35.21 -23.65
N ILE A 1112 -3.19 -35.93 -22.79
CA ILE A 1112 -2.01 -35.43 -22.09
C ILE A 1112 -0.81 -36.29 -22.49
N VAL A 1113 0.28 -35.67 -22.88
CA VAL A 1113 1.52 -36.37 -23.22
C VAL A 1113 2.59 -36.03 -22.20
N ILE A 1114 3.18 -37.04 -21.58
CA ILE A 1114 4.22 -36.89 -20.57
C ILE A 1114 5.48 -37.59 -21.05
N PHE A 1115 6.59 -36.86 -21.06
CA PHE A 1115 7.94 -37.41 -21.14
C PHE A 1115 8.62 -37.17 -19.80
N THR A 1116 9.09 -38.22 -19.15
CA THR A 1116 9.83 -38.16 -17.88
C THR A 1116 11.33 -38.15 -18.17
N ALA A 1117 12.11 -37.38 -17.41
CA ALA A 1117 13.57 -37.43 -17.50
C ALA A 1117 14.09 -38.84 -17.16
N GLN A 1118 15.23 -39.23 -17.72
CA GLN A 1118 15.88 -40.50 -17.39
C GLN A 1118 16.37 -40.46 -15.94
N GLU A 1119 15.65 -41.12 -15.03
CA GLU A 1119 16.08 -41.26 -13.63
C GLU A 1119 17.30 -42.21 -13.59
N ARG A 1120 18.52 -41.65 -13.46
CA ARG A 1120 19.72 -42.42 -13.14
C ARG A 1120 19.89 -42.45 -11.63
N ILE A 1121 19.79 -43.64 -11.06
CA ILE A 1121 20.30 -43.90 -9.71
C ILE A 1121 21.82 -43.89 -9.83
N ASN A 1122 22.48 -42.82 -9.42
CA ASN A 1122 23.91 -42.89 -9.10
C ASN A 1122 24.02 -43.69 -7.81
N PHE A 1123 24.47 -44.94 -7.93
CA PHE A 1123 24.83 -45.79 -6.81
C PHE A 1123 26.11 -45.31 -6.12
#